data_AF-A0A1A9VQ46-F1
#
_entry.id   AF-A0A1A9VQ46-F1
#
_cell.length_a   1.000
_cell.length_b   1.000
_cell.length_c   1.000
_cell.angle_alpha   90.00
_cell.angle_beta   90.00
_cell.angle_gamma   90.00
#
_symmetry.space_group_name_H-M   'P 1'
#
loop_
_entity.id
_entity.type
_entity.pdbx_description
1 polymer ?
#
loop_
_entity_poly.entity_id
_entity_poly.type
_entity_poly.pdbx_seq_one_letter_code
_entity_poly.pdbx_strand_id
1 'polypeptide(L)'
;MSSSSQLAEQAASTTAEPPVAKKRKLAPNSSPTSTSSHKNNNNGSGAAGDEIDKSVKSETTAGKAAASLVLSSCSLASSSCKNAAGSLVSKSTTSENSGGGISTSSAVNKESRNINNSDQQSSSCTKEQEKTSVVGSNCKISANSNSSIINPNPTTKTSTSNNSSANNSATPMDTNSQSDGATGDIDESLYSRQLYVLGHDAMRRMANSDILLSGLNGLGLEIAKNVILGGVKSITLHDTQNCTIYDLSSQFYLSDADVGKNRAEATRDKLAELNNYVRTTSYTGELTEDFLKNFRVIVLATSTDAEQHRLAAFAHNNNIALIIAETRGLFAKVFCDFGENFTIYDQDGAQPISTMIASITRDSQGVITCLDETRHGLSDGDYVTFSEVQGMNELNGCAPMKISVLGPYTFSIGDTSKFGEYVSGGIATQVKMSKTISFKPLEVAEKEPEFLISDFVKIEHPGTLHVAFKALHKYIKENDRMPRPWNSQDAQKFLNMCKDMDNNVLESLVLTFAKICAGNTCPIDAAMGGFVAQEVLKACSGKFTPVYQWLYYDAIECLPDYEVEESDAEPIGSRYDAQIAIFGKKFQEKLSDVKYFVVGAGAIGCELIKNFAMIGAGTRNGQLFITDMDLIEKSNLNRQFLFRPKDVQKPKAQTAAAAIRMMNPEAKVTAYELRVGSETERVFSEEFFGKLDGVTNALDNVDARIYMDRKCVFNRIPLVESGTLGTMGNVQVIVPFLTESYSSSQDPPEKSIPICTLKNFPNAIEHTLQWARDCFEGVFSQTAENAALYITDPNFIERTLKLTGIQPLEILESVKKALIDNKPKDFADCIEWARLYWEEQYANQIKQLLYNFPPDQVTSSGQPFWSGPKRCPEPLLFDVKNSLHLDFVYAASNLMAQVYGIPQMRDREYIACKLQCVQVPEFQPRSGVKIETNEAAAAAEANNHDGSEVDQDRVNKILNELQALGKLNFSITPLQFEKDDDTNLHMDFIVAASNLRAANYKIPPADRHKSKLIAGKIIPAIATTTSLVSGWVVLEVIKLIMGHKDLSKFKNGFANLALPFVTFSEPKRAESNTYYDKNWTLWDRFEVPGEMTLQEFLDYFEKKEKLKITMLSQGISMLYSFFMPKAKCAERLPLPMSEVVRRVSKKRIEPHERSLVFEICCNDEEGEDVEVPYVRYTLP
;
A
#
# COMPACT_ATOMS: atom_id res chain seq x y z
N MET A 1 -0.98 -9.56 17.38
CA MET A 1 -1.30 -9.20 18.78
C MET A 1 -0.59 -7.89 19.12
N SER A 2 -1.15 -7.08 20.03
CA SER A 2 -0.68 -5.72 20.32
C SER A 2 -0.24 -5.54 21.78
N SER A 3 1.00 -5.92 22.10
CA SER A 3 1.66 -5.61 23.39
C SER A 3 3.16 -5.94 23.37
N SER A 4 4.02 -4.95 23.07
CA SER A 4 5.49 -5.14 23.02
C SER A 4 6.28 -3.87 23.39
N SER A 5 5.77 -3.08 24.34
CA SER A 5 6.38 -1.81 24.76
C SER A 5 7.08 -1.92 26.13
N GLN A 6 8.12 -2.76 26.23
CA GLN A 6 9.09 -2.77 27.34
C GLN A 6 10.29 -3.68 27.02
N LEU A 7 11.50 -3.11 27.04
CA LEU A 7 12.85 -3.70 27.28
C LEU A 7 13.93 -3.07 26.39
N ALA A 8 14.48 -1.92 26.80
CA ALA A 8 15.73 -1.36 26.28
C ALA A 8 16.29 -0.25 27.20
N GLU A 9 16.66 -0.56 28.44
CA GLU A 9 17.47 0.38 29.24
C GLU A 9 18.60 -0.33 29.99
N GLN A 10 19.79 0.28 29.90
CA GLN A 10 20.98 0.09 30.74
C GLN A 10 21.66 -1.30 30.80
N ALA A 11 22.73 -1.46 30.02
CA ALA A 11 23.90 -2.26 30.42
C ALA A 11 25.20 -1.81 29.71
N ALA A 12 25.70 -0.61 30.01
CA ALA A 12 27.09 -0.24 29.72
C ALA A 12 27.87 -0.23 31.05
N SER A 13 28.96 -1.01 31.14
CA SER A 13 29.74 -1.13 32.38
C SER A 13 31.23 -0.87 32.16
N THR A 14 31.84 -0.10 33.07
CA THR A 14 33.30 -0.05 33.25
C THR A 14 33.67 0.52 34.63
N THR A 15 33.96 -0.40 35.56
CA THR A 15 35.09 -0.36 36.52
C THR A 15 35.46 0.96 37.23
N ALA A 16 35.20 1.04 38.54
CA ALA A 16 36.20 1.38 39.58
C ALA A 16 35.66 1.10 41.00
N GLU A 17 36.49 0.51 41.88
CA GLU A 17 36.18 0.27 43.31
C GLU A 17 37.01 1.19 44.25
N PRO A 18 36.67 1.32 45.56
CA PRO A 18 36.81 2.59 46.29
C PRO A 18 37.91 2.65 47.36
N PRO A 19 38.12 3.84 47.98
CA PRO A 19 38.74 3.97 49.31
C PRO A 19 37.76 4.49 50.40
N VAL A 20 38.15 4.30 51.67
CA VAL A 20 37.29 4.41 52.87
C VAL A 20 37.62 5.62 53.77
N ALA A 21 36.63 6.18 54.47
CA ALA A 21 36.83 7.06 55.64
C ALA A 21 35.91 6.71 56.84
N LYS A 22 36.45 6.72 58.07
CA LYS A 22 35.76 6.44 59.35
C LYS A 22 36.14 7.45 60.44
N LYS A 23 35.19 7.79 61.34
CA LYS A 23 35.36 8.30 62.74
C LYS A 23 33.95 8.57 63.34
N ARG A 24 33.66 8.47 64.66
CA ARG A 24 34.48 8.17 65.86
C ARG A 24 33.61 7.58 67.01
N LYS A 25 34.24 6.79 67.90
CA LYS A 25 33.78 6.14 69.16
C LYS A 25 32.59 6.74 69.96
N LEU A 26 31.83 5.86 70.64
CA LEU A 26 31.85 5.69 72.12
C LEU A 26 31.28 4.29 72.55
N ALA A 27 31.23 3.98 73.86
CA ALA A 27 31.01 2.64 74.46
C ALA A 27 30.31 2.79 75.85
N PRO A 28 30.22 1.80 76.80
CA PRO A 28 30.50 0.34 76.79
C PRO A 28 29.46 -0.59 77.51
N ASN A 29 29.53 -1.94 77.34
CA ASN A 29 29.80 -2.92 78.42
C ASN A 29 29.58 -4.43 78.09
N SER A 30 30.44 -5.27 78.69
CA SER A 30 30.28 -6.68 79.14
C SER A 30 29.62 -7.78 78.26
N SER A 31 30.48 -8.59 77.61
CA SER A 31 30.64 -10.08 77.76
C SER A 31 29.53 -11.10 77.40
N PRO A 32 29.86 -12.38 77.07
CA PRO A 32 31.03 -12.89 76.31
C PRO A 32 30.73 -14.14 75.41
N THR A 33 31.79 -14.72 74.81
CA THR A 33 31.94 -16.13 74.30
C THR A 33 31.09 -16.62 73.11
N SER A 34 31.59 -17.45 72.17
CA SER A 34 32.98 -17.86 71.83
C SER A 34 33.06 -18.66 70.51
N THR A 35 34.27 -18.76 69.91
CA THR A 35 34.80 -19.86 69.04
C THR A 35 34.01 -20.25 67.76
N SER A 36 34.55 -20.17 66.53
CA SER A 36 35.69 -20.92 65.92
C SER A 36 35.45 -22.45 65.86
N SER A 37 35.90 -23.21 64.84
CA SER A 37 37.15 -23.08 64.06
C SER A 37 37.16 -23.97 62.77
N HIS A 38 38.28 -23.96 62.02
CA HIS A 38 39.03 -25.10 61.43
C HIS A 38 38.33 -26.48 61.18
N LYS A 39 38.68 -27.30 60.15
CA LYS A 39 39.92 -27.40 59.35
C LYS A 39 39.79 -28.38 58.14
N ASN A 40 40.79 -28.33 57.24
CA ASN A 40 41.43 -29.44 56.50
C ASN A 40 40.67 -30.33 55.47
N ASN A 41 41.15 -30.21 54.22
CA ASN A 41 41.82 -31.27 53.42
C ASN A 41 41.07 -32.37 52.66
N ASN A 42 41.33 -32.33 51.34
CA ASN A 42 41.86 -33.40 50.49
C ASN A 42 40.95 -34.52 49.93
N ASN A 43 40.99 -34.56 48.58
CA ASN A 43 41.18 -35.73 47.73
C ASN A 43 40.14 -36.86 47.72
N GLY A 44 39.57 -37.09 46.52
CA GLY A 44 39.58 -38.44 45.97
C GLY A 44 38.44 -38.83 45.03
N SER A 45 38.68 -38.69 43.71
CA SER A 45 38.44 -39.71 42.66
C SER A 45 37.31 -40.77 42.82
N GLY A 46 36.48 -40.89 41.77
CA GLY A 46 35.45 -41.93 41.59
C GLY A 46 34.07 -41.28 41.37
N ALA A 47 33.26 -41.52 40.32
CA ALA A 47 33.08 -42.67 39.42
C ALA A 47 32.53 -43.94 40.14
N ALA A 48 31.56 -44.68 39.60
CA ALA A 48 30.60 -44.44 38.51
C ALA A 48 29.51 -45.53 38.54
N GLY A 49 28.33 -45.26 37.95
CA GLY A 49 27.23 -46.24 37.83
C GLY A 49 26.51 -46.59 39.14
N ASP A 50 25.46 -47.40 39.14
CA ASP A 50 24.59 -47.82 38.02
C ASP A 50 23.30 -48.46 38.59
N GLU A 51 22.40 -48.91 37.71
CA GLU A 51 21.23 -49.78 37.98
C GLU A 51 20.04 -49.16 38.78
N ILE A 52 18.77 -49.57 38.63
CA ILE A 52 17.90 -49.97 37.51
C ILE A 52 16.51 -50.29 38.15
N ASP A 53 15.46 -49.62 37.66
CA ASP A 53 14.06 -50.09 37.51
C ASP A 53 13.34 -50.92 38.61
N LYS A 54 12.28 -50.36 39.23
CA LYS A 54 10.87 -50.87 39.07
C LYS A 54 9.74 -50.09 39.77
N SER A 55 8.72 -49.77 38.98
CA SER A 55 7.26 -50.02 39.13
C SER A 55 6.71 -50.56 40.49
N VAL A 56 5.50 -50.26 41.01
CA VAL A 56 4.31 -49.53 40.49
C VAL A 56 3.20 -49.36 41.58
N LYS A 57 2.34 -48.32 41.51
CA LYS A 57 1.02 -48.14 42.22
C LYS A 57 1.01 -48.09 43.78
N SER A 58 0.00 -47.57 44.49
CA SER A 58 -1.06 -46.57 44.15
C SER A 58 -1.70 -45.94 45.43
N GLU A 59 -2.41 -44.83 45.25
CA GLU A 59 -3.64 -44.38 45.97
C GLU A 59 -3.70 -44.19 47.52
N THR A 60 -3.86 -42.92 47.93
CA THR A 60 -4.82 -42.43 48.99
C THR A 60 -4.63 -42.90 50.46
N THR A 61 -5.11 -42.24 51.53
CA THR A 61 -5.85 -40.98 51.82
C THR A 61 -5.49 -40.55 53.28
N ALA A 62 -5.85 -39.41 53.89
CA ALA A 62 -6.59 -38.18 53.57
C ALA A 62 -6.06 -37.01 54.44
N GLY A 63 -6.43 -35.75 54.17
CA GLY A 63 -5.77 -34.59 54.82
C GLY A 63 -6.56 -33.29 55.01
N LYS A 64 -7.85 -33.36 55.38
CA LYS A 64 -8.77 -32.23 55.74
C LYS A 64 -9.25 -31.29 54.63
N ALA A 65 -10.56 -31.01 54.69
CA ALA A 65 -11.28 -29.80 54.28
C ALA A 65 -11.27 -29.42 52.77
N ALA A 66 -12.29 -28.66 52.37
CA ALA A 66 -12.60 -28.34 50.98
C ALA A 66 -13.31 -26.98 50.85
N ALA A 67 -13.56 -26.60 49.59
CA ALA A 67 -14.53 -25.60 49.12
C ALA A 67 -14.19 -24.09 49.26
N SER A 68 -13.87 -23.53 48.08
CA SER A 68 -14.59 -22.39 47.47
C SER A 68 -14.17 -20.92 47.74
N LEU A 69 -14.05 -20.20 46.62
CA LEU A 69 -14.36 -18.79 46.33
C LEU A 69 -14.05 -17.67 47.36
N VAL A 70 -13.14 -16.78 46.92
CA VAL A 70 -13.22 -15.29 46.98
C VAL A 70 -13.48 -14.62 48.34
N LEU A 71 -12.40 -14.05 48.89
CA LEU A 71 -12.28 -12.81 49.71
C LEU A 71 -10.75 -12.58 49.89
N SER A 72 -10.19 -11.42 50.22
CA SER A 72 -10.68 -10.17 50.82
C SER A 72 -9.83 -8.99 50.26
N SER A 73 -10.22 -7.71 50.28
CA SER A 73 -10.62 -7.01 51.51
C SER A 73 -11.44 -5.73 51.33
N CYS A 74 -12.48 -5.64 52.17
CA CYS A 74 -13.22 -4.45 52.63
C CYS A 74 -14.13 -3.70 51.62
N SER A 75 -15.35 -3.25 51.99
CA SER A 75 -15.92 -3.13 53.35
C SER A 75 -17.46 -3.35 53.48
N LEU A 76 -17.84 -3.88 54.66
CA LEU A 76 -19.08 -3.66 55.44
C LEU A 76 -20.50 -4.12 54.96
N ALA A 77 -20.97 -5.17 55.66
CA ALA A 77 -22.16 -5.19 56.55
C ALA A 77 -23.55 -5.76 56.08
N SER A 78 -23.91 -6.93 56.69
CA SER A 78 -25.24 -7.34 57.25
C SER A 78 -26.54 -7.37 56.40
N SER A 79 -27.50 -8.31 56.56
CA SER A 79 -27.55 -9.60 57.29
C SER A 79 -28.84 -10.42 57.07
N SER A 80 -28.69 -11.75 56.94
CA SER A 80 -29.59 -12.84 57.46
C SER A 80 -30.99 -13.19 56.87
N CYS A 81 -31.20 -14.52 56.77
CA CYS A 81 -32.42 -15.33 57.09
C CYS A 81 -33.50 -15.75 56.05
N LYS A 82 -33.36 -17.03 55.60
CA LYS A 82 -34.28 -18.18 55.81
C LYS A 82 -35.56 -18.44 54.96
N ASN A 83 -35.61 -19.71 54.46
CA ASN A 83 -36.70 -20.71 54.49
C ASN A 83 -37.84 -20.78 53.43
N ALA A 84 -37.72 -21.80 52.58
CA ALA A 84 -38.60 -22.99 52.46
C ALA A 84 -39.97 -22.99 51.71
N ALA A 85 -40.04 -23.93 50.75
CA ALA A 85 -41.15 -24.87 50.42
C ALA A 85 -42.48 -24.40 49.77
N GLY A 86 -42.83 -25.04 48.64
CA GLY A 86 -44.16 -25.67 48.48
C GLY A 86 -45.08 -25.28 47.30
N SER A 87 -45.36 -26.26 46.41
CA SER A 87 -46.71 -26.76 46.11
C SER A 87 -47.78 -25.93 45.33
N LEU A 88 -48.20 -26.50 44.17
CA LEU A 88 -49.57 -26.51 43.57
C LEU A 88 -50.22 -25.26 42.89
N VAL A 89 -50.62 -25.46 41.62
CA VAL A 89 -51.98 -25.24 41.02
C VAL A 89 -52.45 -23.86 40.48
N SER A 90 -52.68 -23.86 39.16
CA SER A 90 -53.73 -23.19 38.33
C SER A 90 -53.75 -21.69 37.98
N LYS A 91 -53.81 -21.47 36.64
CA LYS A 91 -54.72 -20.61 35.84
C LYS A 91 -54.60 -19.06 35.79
N SER A 92 -54.86 -18.58 34.56
CA SER A 92 -55.41 -17.27 34.12
C SER A 92 -54.56 -15.99 34.21
N THR A 93 -54.25 -15.44 33.02
CA THR A 93 -54.33 -14.01 32.58
C THR A 93 -54.06 -12.88 33.60
N THR A 94 -53.27 -11.84 33.29
CA THR A 94 -52.99 -11.21 31.97
C THR A 94 -51.71 -10.33 31.99
N SER A 95 -51.27 -9.91 30.79
CA SER A 95 -50.48 -8.70 30.45
C SER A 95 -48.98 -8.56 30.82
N GLU A 96 -48.29 -7.86 29.91
CA GLU A 96 -47.00 -7.13 30.01
C GLU A 96 -45.62 -7.83 29.91
N ASN A 97 -45.06 -7.71 28.70
CA ASN A 97 -43.78 -7.05 28.35
C ASN A 97 -42.42 -7.79 28.24
N SER A 98 -41.75 -7.49 27.11
CA SER A 98 -40.29 -7.47 26.83
C SER A 98 -39.48 -8.78 26.81
N GLY A 99 -38.55 -8.89 25.85
CA GLY A 99 -37.64 -10.04 25.70
C GLY A 99 -37.05 -10.26 24.30
N GLY A 100 -36.77 -9.20 23.53
CA GLY A 100 -36.17 -9.32 22.19
C GLY A 100 -34.64 -9.33 22.23
N GLY A 101 -34.00 -10.31 21.59
CA GLY A 101 -32.55 -10.36 21.38
C GLY A 101 -32.22 -10.20 19.89
N ILE A 102 -31.40 -9.21 19.55
CA ILE A 102 -30.97 -8.91 18.17
C ILE A 102 -29.56 -9.46 17.96
N SER A 103 -29.30 -10.05 16.78
CA SER A 103 -27.96 -10.40 16.29
C SER A 103 -27.64 -9.57 15.05
N THR A 104 -26.41 -9.05 14.96
CA THR A 104 -26.04 -7.99 14.00
C THR A 104 -25.05 -8.46 12.94
N SER A 105 -25.45 -8.52 11.67
CA SER A 105 -24.52 -8.54 10.53
C SER A 105 -25.20 -8.20 9.19
N SER A 106 -24.93 -7.02 8.63
CA SER A 106 -25.41 -6.63 7.29
C SER A 106 -24.69 -5.39 6.72
N ALA A 107 -23.69 -5.59 5.84
CA ALA A 107 -23.06 -4.49 5.08
C ALA A 107 -22.28 -4.93 3.81
N VAL A 108 -22.90 -5.65 2.87
CA VAL A 108 -22.29 -5.95 1.55
C VAL A 108 -23.34 -5.92 0.43
N ASN A 109 -23.07 -5.16 -0.64
CA ASN A 109 -23.71 -5.04 -1.97
C ASN A 109 -23.76 -3.53 -2.36
N LYS A 110 -23.61 -3.09 -3.62
CA LYS A 110 -23.40 -3.79 -4.90
C LYS A 110 -23.00 -2.78 -5.98
N GLU A 111 -22.21 -3.21 -6.97
CA GLU A 111 -22.25 -2.59 -8.29
C GLU A 111 -21.79 -3.59 -9.37
N SER A 112 -22.71 -4.01 -10.26
CA SER A 112 -22.46 -4.82 -11.48
C SER A 112 -23.76 -5.38 -12.08
N ARG A 113 -24.07 -5.07 -13.35
CA ARG A 113 -24.12 -6.01 -14.50
C ARG A 113 -25.07 -5.63 -15.64
N ASN A 114 -24.48 -5.66 -16.84
CA ASN A 114 -25.00 -6.18 -18.12
C ASN A 114 -26.11 -5.46 -18.90
N ILE A 115 -25.70 -4.94 -20.06
CA ILE A 115 -26.47 -4.90 -21.30
C ILE A 115 -26.65 -6.34 -21.83
N ASN A 116 -27.80 -6.66 -22.44
CA ASN A 116 -28.02 -7.90 -23.20
C ASN A 116 -28.43 -7.56 -24.65
N ASN A 117 -27.74 -8.15 -25.62
CA ASN A 117 -28.22 -8.18 -27.01
C ASN A 117 -29.36 -9.21 -27.15
N SER A 118 -30.34 -8.91 -28.00
CA SER A 118 -31.34 -9.86 -28.48
C SER A 118 -30.90 -10.50 -29.81
N ASP A 119 -31.28 -11.76 -30.02
CA ASP A 119 -31.00 -12.53 -31.22
C ASP A 119 -32.12 -13.59 -31.43
N GLN A 120 -32.13 -14.28 -32.59
CA GLN A 120 -33.19 -15.15 -33.15
C GLN A 120 -34.28 -14.37 -33.94
N GLN A 121 -34.83 -14.88 -35.05
CA GLN A 121 -35.09 -16.30 -35.40
C GLN A 121 -34.62 -16.74 -36.81
N SER A 122 -34.77 -18.05 -37.05
CA SER A 122 -34.24 -18.82 -38.18
C SER A 122 -35.28 -19.08 -39.28
N SER A 123 -34.85 -19.54 -40.47
CA SER A 123 -35.06 -20.95 -40.88
C SER A 123 -34.76 -21.28 -42.37
N SER A 124 -34.30 -22.52 -42.56
CA SER A 124 -34.57 -23.43 -43.71
C SER A 124 -33.81 -23.33 -45.06
N CYS A 125 -33.15 -24.47 -45.36
CA CYS A 125 -33.23 -25.26 -46.60
C CYS A 125 -32.45 -24.93 -47.91
N THR A 126 -31.65 -25.95 -48.28
CA THR A 126 -31.51 -26.61 -49.60
C THR A 126 -30.65 -26.01 -50.74
N LYS A 127 -29.51 -26.72 -50.93
CA LYS A 127 -29.08 -27.43 -52.15
C LYS A 127 -28.30 -26.69 -53.26
N GLU A 128 -27.54 -27.55 -53.96
CA GLU A 128 -26.85 -27.38 -55.23
C GLU A 128 -25.75 -26.32 -55.27
N GLN A 129 -24.77 -26.38 -56.17
CA GLN A 129 -23.89 -27.43 -56.72
C GLN A 129 -23.08 -26.70 -57.81
N GLU A 130 -22.07 -27.37 -58.36
CA GLU A 130 -21.19 -26.84 -59.42
C GLU A 130 -20.28 -25.67 -58.97
N LYS A 131 -19.12 -25.40 -59.58
CA LYS A 131 -18.01 -26.15 -60.20
C LYS A 131 -17.23 -25.11 -61.00
N THR A 132 -15.94 -25.36 -61.20
CA THR A 132 -15.08 -24.74 -62.23
C THR A 132 -14.83 -23.22 -62.17
N SER A 133 -13.70 -22.66 -62.63
CA SER A 133 -12.30 -23.14 -62.70
C SER A 133 -11.38 -22.05 -63.29
N VAL A 134 -10.06 -22.29 -63.23
CA VAL A 134 -9.08 -21.99 -64.30
C VAL A 134 -8.41 -20.59 -64.34
N VAL A 135 -7.08 -20.65 -64.55
CA VAL A 135 -6.12 -19.61 -64.98
C VAL A 135 -5.85 -18.40 -64.07
N GLY A 136 -4.56 -18.17 -63.81
CA GLY A 136 -3.98 -16.91 -63.35
C GLY A 136 -2.82 -16.49 -64.27
N SER A 137 -2.06 -15.44 -63.95
CA SER A 137 -0.86 -15.03 -64.70
C SER A 137 0.12 -14.20 -63.86
N ASN A 138 1.42 -14.39 -64.11
CA ASN A 138 2.53 -13.63 -63.52
C ASN A 138 3.21 -12.75 -64.58
N CYS A 139 3.55 -11.49 -64.27
CA CYS A 139 4.92 -10.93 -64.38
C CYS A 139 5.02 -9.38 -64.36
N LYS A 140 5.98 -8.87 -63.55
CA LYS A 140 6.99 -7.81 -63.83
C LYS A 140 6.57 -6.41 -64.33
N ILE A 141 7.19 -5.37 -63.74
CA ILE A 141 8.26 -4.51 -64.33
C ILE A 141 8.78 -3.50 -63.26
N SER A 142 9.93 -2.83 -63.48
CA SER A 142 10.63 -1.97 -62.50
C SER A 142 11.36 -0.75 -63.14
N ALA A 143 12.07 0.06 -62.32
CA ALA A 143 12.84 1.31 -62.61
C ALA A 143 11.99 2.61 -62.70
N ASN A 144 12.49 3.83 -62.41
CA ASN A 144 13.84 4.36 -62.05
C ASN A 144 13.67 5.55 -61.02
N SER A 145 14.53 6.53 -60.68
CA SER A 145 15.87 7.06 -61.07
C SER A 145 16.45 8.03 -59.98
N ASN A 146 17.65 8.62 -60.18
CA ASN A 146 18.43 9.43 -59.19
C ASN A 146 18.34 10.97 -59.36
N SER A 147 18.69 11.78 -58.32
CA SER A 147 19.95 12.58 -58.25
C SER A 147 20.03 13.76 -57.23
N SER A 148 21.10 13.82 -56.39
CA SER A 148 21.93 15.02 -55.98
C SER A 148 21.32 16.22 -55.16
N ILE A 149 22.00 17.05 -54.34
CA ILE A 149 23.39 17.15 -53.76
C ILE A 149 23.51 18.20 -52.58
N ILE A 150 24.28 17.88 -51.52
CA ILE A 150 25.15 18.72 -50.60
C ILE A 150 24.63 19.90 -49.70
N ASN A 151 25.28 20.03 -48.52
CA ASN A 151 25.19 21.00 -47.38
C ASN A 151 26.11 22.27 -47.56
N PRO A 152 26.04 23.41 -46.79
CA PRO A 152 26.45 23.49 -45.35
C PRO A 152 25.96 24.70 -44.46
N ASN A 153 26.46 24.78 -43.21
CA ASN A 153 26.29 25.89 -42.22
C ASN A 153 27.13 27.17 -42.51
N PRO A 154 26.87 28.32 -41.83
CA PRO A 154 27.91 28.86 -40.90
C PRO A 154 27.47 29.73 -39.67
N THR A 155 28.11 29.44 -38.53
CA THR A 155 28.61 30.25 -37.37
C THR A 155 28.32 31.77 -37.10
N THR A 156 27.85 32.04 -35.86
CA THR A 156 28.29 33.01 -34.79
C THR A 156 28.84 34.44 -35.02
N LYS A 157 28.42 35.44 -34.19
CA LYS A 157 29.26 36.16 -33.16
C LYS A 157 28.63 37.39 -32.42
N THR A 158 28.73 37.38 -31.07
CA THR A 158 29.02 38.46 -30.05
C THR A 158 28.86 39.98 -30.33
N SER A 159 28.26 40.78 -29.40
CA SER A 159 28.97 41.58 -28.33
C SER A 159 28.25 42.84 -27.71
N THR A 160 28.52 43.13 -26.42
CA THR A 160 28.64 44.45 -25.70
C THR A 160 27.47 45.47 -25.51
N SER A 161 26.85 45.43 -24.30
CA SER A 161 26.76 46.47 -23.23
C SER A 161 26.75 48.00 -23.51
N ASN A 162 25.74 48.75 -22.99
CA ASN A 162 25.78 49.63 -21.78
C ASN A 162 24.58 50.60 -21.59
N ASN A 163 24.26 50.94 -20.32
CA ASN A 163 23.71 52.19 -19.72
C ASN A 163 22.97 53.26 -20.59
N SER A 164 21.89 53.95 -20.18
CA SER A 164 21.37 54.26 -18.82
C SER A 164 19.96 54.93 -18.81
N SER A 165 19.21 54.76 -17.71
CA SER A 165 18.25 55.71 -17.06
C SER A 165 17.18 56.50 -17.88
N ALA A 166 15.87 56.28 -17.60
CA ALA A 166 15.09 57.13 -16.66
C ALA A 166 13.53 57.04 -16.83
N ASN A 167 12.85 56.71 -15.72
CA ASN A 167 11.51 57.15 -15.24
C ASN A 167 10.17 56.90 -15.99
N ASN A 168 9.23 56.38 -15.18
CA ASN A 168 7.78 56.70 -15.09
C ASN A 168 6.71 55.86 -15.82
N SER A 169 6.23 54.85 -15.08
CA SER A 169 4.82 54.66 -14.68
C SER A 169 3.71 54.46 -15.73
N ALA A 170 3.31 53.21 -15.95
CA ALA A 170 1.97 52.67 -15.63
C ALA A 170 1.94 51.14 -15.82
N THR A 171 1.31 50.39 -14.91
CA THR A 171 1.25 48.91 -14.97
C THR A 171 -0.19 48.43 -15.16
N PRO A 172 -0.51 47.80 -16.29
CA PRO A 172 -1.52 46.75 -16.39
C PRO A 172 -0.92 45.40 -15.95
N MET A 173 -1.78 44.44 -15.56
CA MET A 173 -1.36 43.05 -15.34
C MET A 173 -1.56 42.25 -16.63
N ASP A 174 -0.55 41.47 -17.03
CA ASP A 174 -0.65 40.55 -18.18
C ASP A 174 -1.23 39.19 -17.76
N THR A 175 -2.02 38.60 -18.65
CA THR A 175 -2.60 37.26 -18.53
C THR A 175 -1.90 36.27 -19.46
N ASN A 176 -1.72 35.03 -19.03
CA ASN A 176 -1.34 33.85 -19.83
C ASN A 176 -0.13 34.01 -20.78
N SER A 177 1.05 33.62 -20.31
CA SER A 177 2.12 33.12 -21.19
C SER A 177 2.16 31.59 -21.17
N GLN A 178 2.26 30.98 -22.36
CA GLN A 178 2.84 29.65 -22.47
C GLN A 178 4.35 29.81 -22.19
N SER A 179 4.87 29.12 -21.19
CA SER A 179 6.27 29.22 -20.81
C SER A 179 7.16 28.29 -21.65
N ASP A 180 7.82 28.86 -22.67
CA ASP A 180 9.12 28.34 -23.09
C ASP A 180 10.05 28.30 -21.87
N GLY A 181 10.75 27.19 -21.66
CA GLY A 181 11.23 26.79 -20.33
C GLY A 181 12.40 27.64 -19.78
N ALA A 182 12.18 28.30 -18.63
CA ALA A 182 13.24 29.03 -17.91
C ALA A 182 13.03 29.24 -16.38
N THR A 183 12.37 28.32 -15.66
CA THR A 183 12.35 28.31 -14.16
C THR A 183 12.43 26.88 -13.59
N GLY A 184 12.85 26.77 -12.33
CA GLY A 184 13.06 25.50 -11.61
C GLY A 184 11.80 24.86 -11.05
N ASP A 185 10.74 24.80 -11.85
CA ASP A 185 9.44 24.24 -11.46
C ASP A 185 9.37 22.74 -11.72
N ILE A 186 8.70 22.00 -10.82
CA ILE A 186 8.62 20.55 -10.86
C ILE A 186 7.40 20.13 -11.69
N ASP A 187 7.57 19.22 -12.64
CA ASP A 187 6.46 18.63 -13.40
C ASP A 187 5.61 17.71 -12.49
N GLU A 188 4.62 18.29 -11.82
CA GLU A 188 3.71 17.54 -10.95
C GLU A 188 2.94 16.44 -11.69
N SER A 189 2.69 16.60 -13.00
CA SER A 189 1.98 15.57 -13.78
C SER A 189 2.82 14.32 -14.09
N LEU A 190 4.15 14.42 -13.97
CA LEU A 190 5.07 13.28 -13.95
C LEU A 190 5.34 12.80 -12.51
N TYR A 191 5.70 13.71 -11.61
CA TYR A 191 6.20 13.38 -10.27
C TYR A 191 5.12 13.26 -9.17
N SER A 192 3.83 13.46 -9.49
CA SER A 192 2.68 13.46 -8.56
C SER A 192 2.83 12.48 -7.39
N ARG A 193 3.00 11.18 -7.68
CA ARG A 193 2.99 10.14 -6.65
C ARG A 193 4.25 10.11 -5.78
N GLN A 194 5.36 10.65 -6.30
CA GLN A 194 6.64 10.81 -5.58
C GLN A 194 6.70 12.12 -4.78
N LEU A 195 6.02 13.18 -5.24
CA LEU A 195 5.90 14.45 -4.50
C LEU A 195 5.24 14.24 -3.13
N TYR A 196 4.21 13.39 -3.06
CA TYR A 196 3.58 13.00 -1.79
C TYR A 196 4.48 12.14 -0.86
N VAL A 197 5.66 11.71 -1.32
CA VAL A 197 6.67 10.99 -0.52
C VAL A 197 7.79 11.92 -0.07
N LEU A 198 8.32 12.73 -0.99
CA LEU A 198 9.52 13.55 -0.76
C LEU A 198 9.19 15.00 -0.37
N GLY A 199 8.15 15.59 -0.95
CA GLY A 199 7.82 17.01 -0.91
C GLY A 199 8.66 17.85 -1.90
N HIS A 200 8.11 18.99 -2.34
CA HIS A 200 8.73 19.87 -3.35
C HIS A 200 10.14 20.32 -2.97
N ASP A 201 10.43 20.59 -1.71
CA ASP A 201 11.75 21.08 -1.30
C ASP A 201 12.85 20.01 -1.33
N ALA A 202 12.50 18.74 -1.11
CA ALA A 202 13.42 17.63 -1.32
C ALA A 202 13.70 17.45 -2.83
N MET A 203 12.65 17.50 -3.65
CA MET A 203 12.75 17.46 -5.11
C MET A 203 13.58 18.62 -5.68
N ARG A 204 13.42 19.85 -5.19
CA ARG A 204 14.23 21.03 -5.57
C ARG A 204 15.72 20.82 -5.29
N ARG A 205 16.08 20.16 -4.18
CA ARG A 205 17.48 19.85 -3.84
C ARG A 205 18.05 18.71 -4.70
N MET A 206 17.24 17.68 -4.99
CA MET A 206 17.59 16.61 -5.94
C MET A 206 17.82 17.15 -7.37
N ALA A 207 16.92 17.98 -7.87
CA ALA A 207 17.01 18.63 -9.19
C ALA A 207 18.22 19.58 -9.34
N ASN A 208 18.96 19.85 -8.26
CA ASN A 208 20.22 20.59 -8.26
C ASN A 208 21.48 19.73 -7.99
N SER A 209 21.30 18.42 -7.71
CA SER A 209 22.39 17.50 -7.35
C SER A 209 22.88 16.69 -8.55
N ASP A 210 24.15 16.84 -8.91
CA ASP A 210 24.83 15.99 -9.91
C ASP A 210 25.42 14.73 -9.25
N ILE A 211 25.21 13.56 -9.86
CA ILE A 211 25.55 12.24 -9.30
C ILE A 211 26.62 11.54 -10.15
N LEU A 212 27.60 10.90 -9.52
CA LEU A 212 28.49 9.92 -10.16
C LEU A 212 28.11 8.51 -9.70
N LEU A 213 28.00 7.58 -10.64
CA LEU A 213 27.85 6.15 -10.38
C LEU A 213 28.99 5.40 -11.08
N SER A 214 29.78 4.65 -10.32
CA SER A 214 30.91 3.85 -10.81
C SER A 214 30.61 2.35 -10.74
N GLY A 215 30.50 1.71 -11.90
CA GLY A 215 30.13 0.31 -12.10
C GLY A 215 28.71 0.17 -12.64
N LEU A 216 28.58 -0.42 -13.84
CA LEU A 216 27.31 -0.60 -14.56
C LEU A 216 27.00 -2.09 -14.80
N ASN A 217 27.29 -2.93 -13.80
CA ASN A 217 26.67 -4.24 -13.62
C ASN A 217 25.15 -4.09 -13.30
N GLY A 218 24.44 -5.20 -13.02
CA GLY A 218 23.01 -5.13 -12.69
C GLY A 218 22.68 -4.24 -11.47
N LEU A 219 23.47 -4.33 -10.39
CA LEU A 219 23.34 -3.43 -9.23
C LEU A 219 23.45 -1.95 -9.64
N GLY A 220 24.50 -1.61 -10.41
CA GLY A 220 24.70 -0.26 -10.93
C GLY A 220 23.55 0.21 -11.81
N LEU A 221 23.08 -0.65 -12.73
CA LEU A 221 21.92 -0.37 -13.57
C LEU A 221 20.66 -0.06 -12.75
N GLU A 222 20.39 -0.84 -11.71
CA GLU A 222 19.24 -0.65 -10.82
C GLU A 222 19.34 0.66 -10.03
N ILE A 223 20.53 1.00 -9.54
CA ILE A 223 20.78 2.31 -8.90
C ILE A 223 20.51 3.43 -9.92
N ALA A 224 21.07 3.34 -11.13
CA ALA A 224 20.89 4.34 -12.18
C ALA A 224 19.41 4.52 -12.55
N LYS A 225 18.68 3.42 -12.80
CA LYS A 225 17.25 3.39 -13.11
C LYS A 225 16.46 4.15 -12.03
N ASN A 226 16.62 3.78 -10.77
CA ASN A 226 15.88 4.38 -9.67
C ASN A 226 16.26 5.86 -9.42
N VAL A 227 17.54 6.24 -9.56
CA VAL A 227 18.01 7.62 -9.39
C VAL A 227 17.54 8.55 -10.53
N ILE A 228 17.52 8.06 -11.78
CA ILE A 228 17.01 8.81 -12.94
C ILE A 228 15.50 9.03 -12.83
N LEU A 229 14.75 7.99 -12.46
CA LEU A 229 13.32 8.11 -12.18
C LEU A 229 13.02 9.05 -11.00
N GLY A 230 13.93 9.09 -10.02
CA GLY A 230 13.89 10.01 -8.87
C GLY A 230 14.00 11.50 -9.25
N GLY A 231 14.60 11.86 -10.38
CA GLY A 231 14.67 13.25 -10.85
C GLY A 231 15.81 14.08 -10.25
N VAL A 232 17.04 13.56 -10.32
CA VAL A 232 18.27 14.32 -10.01
C VAL A 232 18.68 15.27 -11.16
N LYS A 233 19.56 16.24 -10.92
CA LYS A 233 20.04 17.18 -11.96
C LYS A 233 20.72 16.48 -13.14
N SER A 234 21.65 15.59 -12.81
CA SER A 234 22.32 14.73 -13.79
C SER A 234 22.92 13.50 -13.13
N ILE A 235 23.12 12.45 -13.92
CA ILE A 235 23.91 11.29 -13.52
C ILE A 235 24.98 11.01 -14.57
N THR A 236 26.22 10.82 -14.10
CA THR A 236 27.32 10.31 -14.92
C THR A 236 27.55 8.84 -14.56
N LEU A 237 27.39 8.01 -15.59
CA LEU A 237 27.61 6.58 -15.59
C LEU A 237 29.09 6.33 -15.92
N HIS A 238 29.85 5.84 -14.96
CA HIS A 238 31.25 5.46 -15.12
C HIS A 238 31.39 3.93 -15.11
N ASP A 239 32.03 3.36 -16.12
CA ASP A 239 32.54 1.99 -16.07
C ASP A 239 33.75 1.89 -17.00
N THR A 240 34.77 1.11 -16.61
CA THR A 240 35.94 0.80 -17.45
C THR A 240 35.83 -0.57 -18.12
N GLN A 241 34.85 -1.38 -17.71
CA GLN A 241 34.70 -2.76 -18.15
C GLN A 241 33.81 -2.87 -19.40
N ASN A 242 34.12 -3.88 -20.21
CA ASN A 242 33.29 -4.27 -21.33
C ASN A 242 32.16 -5.21 -20.89
N CYS A 243 31.06 -5.16 -21.62
CA CYS A 243 29.92 -6.05 -21.48
C CYS A 243 30.34 -7.49 -21.74
N THR A 244 29.98 -8.39 -20.83
CA THR A 244 30.18 -9.84 -20.93
C THR A 244 28.83 -10.54 -20.92
N ILE A 245 28.75 -11.80 -21.39
CA ILE A 245 27.50 -12.58 -21.32
C ILE A 245 27.02 -12.80 -19.87
N TYR A 246 27.96 -12.78 -18.92
CA TYR A 246 27.71 -12.86 -17.47
C TYR A 246 26.87 -11.69 -16.94
N ASP A 247 26.99 -10.51 -17.55
CA ASP A 247 26.24 -9.32 -17.13
C ASP A 247 24.74 -9.46 -17.44
N LEU A 248 24.36 -10.18 -18.50
CA LEU A 248 22.98 -10.33 -18.96
C LEU A 248 22.08 -11.14 -17.99
N SER A 249 22.63 -11.68 -16.90
CA SER A 249 21.86 -12.30 -15.80
C SER A 249 21.10 -11.27 -14.94
N SER A 250 21.53 -10.00 -14.91
CA SER A 250 20.83 -8.94 -14.16
C SER A 250 20.86 -7.55 -14.81
N GLN A 251 21.76 -7.30 -15.78
CA GLN A 251 21.83 -6.05 -16.54
C GLN A 251 20.76 -6.05 -17.65
N PHE A 252 19.51 -5.72 -17.31
CA PHE A 252 18.35 -5.80 -18.22
C PHE A 252 18.37 -4.80 -19.41
N TYR A 253 19.39 -3.94 -19.50
CA TYR A 253 19.63 -3.06 -20.65
C TYR A 253 20.79 -3.50 -21.54
N LEU A 254 21.47 -4.63 -21.25
CA LEU A 254 22.40 -5.27 -22.19
C LEU A 254 21.73 -6.38 -22.99
N SER A 255 22.26 -6.62 -24.19
CA SER A 255 21.89 -7.70 -25.09
C SER A 255 23.15 -8.38 -25.64
N ASP A 256 23.01 -9.53 -26.31
CA ASP A 256 24.14 -10.24 -26.92
C ASP A 256 24.88 -9.37 -27.95
N ALA A 257 24.16 -8.46 -28.61
CA ALA A 257 24.70 -7.47 -29.54
C ALA A 257 25.45 -6.31 -28.85
N ASP A 258 25.49 -6.26 -27.52
CA ASP A 258 26.22 -5.29 -26.71
C ASP A 258 27.51 -5.87 -26.08
N VAL A 259 27.69 -7.20 -26.10
CA VAL A 259 28.90 -7.88 -25.61
C VAL A 259 30.15 -7.34 -26.32
N GLY A 260 31.19 -7.01 -25.53
CA GLY A 260 32.42 -6.38 -26.00
C GLY A 260 32.42 -4.85 -26.11
N LYS A 261 31.26 -4.17 -26.00
CA LYS A 261 31.19 -2.70 -25.84
C LYS A 261 31.44 -2.31 -24.37
N ASN A 262 31.78 -1.05 -24.08
CA ASN A 262 31.80 -0.55 -22.71
C ASN A 262 30.38 -0.53 -22.10
N ARG A 263 30.24 -0.93 -20.83
CA ARG A 263 28.93 -1.05 -20.14
C ARG A 263 28.19 0.28 -19.95
N ALA A 264 28.90 1.34 -19.59
CA ALA A 264 28.31 2.66 -19.40
C ALA A 264 27.87 3.27 -20.74
N GLU A 265 28.67 3.13 -21.79
CA GLU A 265 28.31 3.60 -23.14
C GLU A 265 27.13 2.82 -23.73
N ALA A 266 27.10 1.49 -23.59
CA ALA A 266 26.05 0.64 -24.14
C ALA A 266 24.66 0.84 -23.49
N THR A 267 24.61 1.39 -22.27
CA THR A 267 23.35 1.56 -21.51
C THR A 267 22.89 3.01 -21.32
N ARG A 268 23.77 4.00 -21.52
CA ARG A 268 23.47 5.43 -21.33
C ARG A 268 22.21 5.91 -22.05
N ASP A 269 22.01 5.54 -23.32
CA ASP A 269 20.84 6.00 -24.08
C ASP A 269 19.52 5.36 -23.58
N LYS A 270 19.54 4.06 -23.26
CA LYS A 270 18.38 3.34 -22.70
C LYS A 270 17.98 3.88 -21.33
N LEU A 271 18.95 4.32 -20.53
CA LEU A 271 18.75 5.01 -19.25
C LEU A 271 18.25 6.45 -19.42
N ALA A 272 18.77 7.21 -20.39
CA ALA A 272 18.32 8.57 -20.67
C ALA A 272 16.82 8.63 -21.06
N GLU A 273 16.31 7.62 -21.79
CA GLU A 273 14.88 7.52 -22.13
C GLU A 273 13.93 7.43 -20.92
N LEU A 274 14.42 7.09 -19.72
CA LEU A 274 13.58 6.97 -18.53
C LEU A 274 13.05 8.32 -18.04
N ASN A 275 13.85 9.39 -18.16
CA ASN A 275 13.48 10.70 -17.66
C ASN A 275 14.23 11.83 -18.39
N ASN A 276 13.54 12.49 -19.32
CA ASN A 276 14.07 13.59 -20.12
C ASN A 276 14.54 14.81 -19.28
N TYR A 277 14.14 14.92 -18.02
CA TYR A 277 14.61 15.97 -17.12
C TYR A 277 16.00 15.70 -16.52
N VAL A 278 16.49 14.44 -16.56
CA VAL A 278 17.78 14.06 -15.98
C VAL A 278 18.83 13.89 -17.08
N ARG A 279 19.82 14.78 -17.10
CA ARG A 279 20.95 14.64 -18.03
C ARG A 279 21.74 13.37 -17.67
N THR A 280 21.74 12.39 -18.57
CA THR A 280 22.45 11.11 -18.38
C THR A 280 23.67 11.06 -19.30
N THR A 281 24.87 10.98 -18.72
CA THR A 281 26.16 11.00 -19.45
C THR A 281 27.00 9.76 -19.14
N SER A 282 27.84 9.33 -20.09
CA SER A 282 28.75 8.19 -19.94
C SER A 282 30.21 8.67 -19.85
N TYR A 283 31.00 8.07 -18.97
CA TYR A 283 32.43 8.35 -18.79
C TYR A 283 33.23 7.05 -18.66
N THR A 284 34.38 6.99 -19.33
CA THR A 284 35.21 5.77 -19.46
C THR A 284 36.69 6.02 -19.13
N GLY A 285 37.02 7.22 -18.62
CA GLY A 285 38.36 7.61 -18.18
C GLY A 285 38.58 7.42 -16.68
N GLU A 286 39.76 7.80 -16.20
CA GLU A 286 40.17 7.68 -14.80
C GLU A 286 39.42 8.65 -13.86
N LEU A 287 39.03 8.19 -12.68
CA LEU A 287 38.37 8.99 -11.64
C LEU A 287 39.35 9.94 -10.92
N THR A 288 39.80 10.95 -11.65
CA THR A 288 40.68 12.02 -11.15
C THR A 288 39.96 12.94 -10.14
N GLU A 289 40.71 13.52 -9.20
CA GLU A 289 40.14 14.38 -8.15
C GLU A 289 39.39 15.60 -8.71
N ASP A 290 39.91 16.24 -9.76
CA ASP A 290 39.25 17.41 -10.37
C ASP A 290 37.97 17.03 -11.14
N PHE A 291 37.84 15.78 -11.58
CA PHE A 291 36.56 15.26 -12.09
C PHE A 291 35.57 15.00 -10.95
N LEU A 292 36.04 14.43 -9.82
CA LEU A 292 35.20 14.07 -8.68
C LEU A 292 34.56 15.29 -7.97
N LYS A 293 35.23 16.45 -7.96
CA LYS A 293 34.73 17.72 -7.37
C LYS A 293 33.41 18.23 -7.96
N ASN A 294 32.98 17.71 -9.11
CA ASN A 294 31.77 18.16 -9.81
C ASN A 294 30.48 17.47 -9.32
N PHE A 295 30.56 16.51 -8.39
CA PHE A 295 29.44 15.68 -7.97
C PHE A 295 29.05 15.93 -6.51
N ARG A 296 27.75 15.88 -6.21
CA ARG A 296 27.21 15.95 -4.85
C ARG A 296 27.21 14.59 -4.15
N VAL A 297 27.04 13.51 -4.93
CA VAL A 297 27.05 12.12 -4.46
C VAL A 297 27.90 11.26 -5.40
N ILE A 298 28.75 10.41 -4.82
CA ILE A 298 29.54 9.39 -5.51
C ILE A 298 29.05 8.01 -5.04
N VAL A 299 28.64 7.16 -5.98
CA VAL A 299 28.21 5.79 -5.72
C VAL A 299 29.18 4.81 -6.35
N LEU A 300 29.70 3.86 -5.58
CA LEU A 300 30.61 2.82 -6.04
C LEU A 300 29.90 1.46 -6.01
N ALA A 301 29.45 0.98 -7.17
CA ALA A 301 28.81 -0.33 -7.37
C ALA A 301 29.80 -1.42 -7.81
N THR A 302 30.86 -1.04 -8.54
CA THR A 302 32.03 -1.91 -8.77
C THR A 302 33.33 -1.09 -8.68
N SER A 303 34.20 -1.47 -7.76
CA SER A 303 35.51 -0.83 -7.52
C SER A 303 36.40 -1.80 -6.73
N THR A 304 37.72 -1.60 -6.75
CA THR A 304 38.65 -2.34 -5.89
C THR A 304 38.74 -1.69 -4.51
N ASP A 305 39.05 -2.48 -3.47
CA ASP A 305 39.38 -2.02 -2.11
C ASP A 305 40.25 -0.76 -2.05
N ALA A 306 41.37 -0.74 -2.78
CA ALA A 306 42.27 0.42 -2.82
C ALA A 306 41.60 1.69 -3.41
N GLU A 307 40.71 1.52 -4.39
CA GLU A 307 39.95 2.61 -4.99
C GLU A 307 38.79 3.04 -4.08
N GLN A 308 38.15 2.11 -3.35
CA GLN A 308 37.16 2.42 -2.30
C GLN A 308 37.79 3.30 -1.22
N HIS A 309 38.97 2.95 -0.70
CA HIS A 309 39.68 3.78 0.27
C HIS A 309 40.11 5.14 -0.29
N ARG A 310 40.67 5.21 -1.52
CA ARG A 310 41.07 6.47 -2.15
C ARG A 310 39.89 7.42 -2.33
N LEU A 311 38.80 6.92 -2.89
CA LEU A 311 37.60 7.73 -3.18
C LEU A 311 36.84 8.10 -1.91
N ALA A 312 36.83 7.24 -0.87
CA ALA A 312 36.22 7.56 0.42
C ALA A 312 36.96 8.69 1.14
N ALA A 313 38.30 8.57 1.27
CA ALA A 313 39.12 9.62 1.86
C ALA A 313 38.99 10.94 1.09
N PHE A 314 38.91 10.89 -0.24
CA PHE A 314 38.65 12.08 -1.05
C PHE A 314 37.26 12.69 -0.78
N ALA A 315 36.20 11.88 -0.84
CA ALA A 315 34.82 12.35 -0.73
C ALA A 315 34.54 12.98 0.64
N HIS A 316 34.94 12.31 1.73
CA HIS A 316 34.78 12.78 3.10
C HIS A 316 35.45 14.15 3.31
N ASN A 317 36.73 14.28 2.92
CA ASN A 317 37.50 15.52 3.04
C ASN A 317 36.97 16.69 2.18
N ASN A 318 36.12 16.42 1.18
CA ASN A 318 35.51 17.43 0.31
C ASN A 318 34.00 17.64 0.58
N ASN A 319 33.43 17.02 1.62
CA ASN A 319 31.99 17.05 1.94
C ASN A 319 31.09 16.58 0.76
N ILE A 320 31.58 15.59 0.02
CA ILE A 320 30.83 14.87 -1.03
C ILE A 320 30.29 13.59 -0.41
N ALA A 321 29.01 13.30 -0.60
CA ALA A 321 28.42 12.08 -0.03
C ALA A 321 28.91 10.84 -0.79
N LEU A 322 29.36 9.82 -0.07
CA LEU A 322 29.79 8.54 -0.59
C LEU A 322 28.78 7.46 -0.25
N ILE A 323 28.48 6.61 -1.23
CA ILE A 323 27.82 5.31 -1.00
C ILE A 323 28.64 4.22 -1.68
N ILE A 324 28.96 3.14 -0.98
CA ILE A 324 29.60 1.94 -1.55
C ILE A 324 28.59 0.81 -1.45
N ALA A 325 28.37 0.07 -2.54
CA ALA A 325 27.50 -1.09 -2.56
C ALA A 325 28.11 -2.22 -3.40
N GLU A 326 28.01 -3.46 -2.94
CA GLU A 326 28.41 -4.64 -3.72
C GLU A 326 27.43 -5.79 -3.51
N THR A 327 27.06 -6.47 -4.59
CA THR A 327 26.28 -7.72 -4.60
C THR A 327 27.18 -8.89 -5.03
N ARG A 328 27.03 -10.03 -4.36
CA ARG A 328 27.87 -11.25 -4.51
C ARG A 328 27.01 -12.49 -4.28
N GLY A 329 26.55 -13.16 -5.34
CA GLY A 329 25.64 -14.29 -5.25
C GLY A 329 24.31 -13.90 -4.61
N LEU A 330 24.08 -14.35 -3.36
CA LEU A 330 22.91 -14.01 -2.53
C LEU A 330 23.24 -13.06 -1.37
N PHE A 331 24.44 -12.46 -1.38
CA PHE A 331 24.94 -11.53 -0.37
C PHE A 331 25.05 -10.10 -0.90
N ALA A 332 24.91 -9.13 -0.01
CA ALA A 332 25.15 -7.72 -0.31
C ALA A 332 25.79 -6.97 0.87
N LYS A 333 26.57 -5.93 0.55
CA LYS A 333 26.97 -4.87 1.49
C LYS A 333 26.54 -3.50 0.97
N VAL A 334 26.23 -2.60 1.88
CA VAL A 334 26.10 -1.15 1.63
C VAL A 334 26.82 -0.38 2.74
N PHE A 335 27.54 0.68 2.38
CA PHE A 335 28.16 1.65 3.29
C PHE A 335 27.78 3.06 2.88
N CYS A 336 27.44 3.92 3.85
CA CYS A 336 27.14 5.33 3.64
C CYS A 336 28.05 6.22 4.48
N ASP A 337 28.65 7.24 3.85
CA ASP A 337 29.42 8.30 4.50
C ASP A 337 29.03 9.64 3.87
N PHE A 338 28.22 10.43 4.58
CA PHE A 338 27.76 11.74 4.10
C PHE A 338 28.54 12.91 4.73
N GLY A 339 29.73 12.62 5.28
CA GLY A 339 30.62 13.60 5.91
C GLY A 339 30.26 13.98 7.35
N GLU A 340 31.12 14.79 7.98
CA GLU A 340 31.02 15.16 9.39
C GLU A 340 29.78 16.00 9.78
N ASN A 341 29.07 16.58 8.81
CA ASN A 341 28.06 17.63 9.04
C ASN A 341 26.81 17.48 8.15
N PHE A 342 26.25 16.27 8.06
CA PHE A 342 25.06 16.00 7.24
C PHE A 342 23.76 16.40 7.96
N THR A 343 23.02 17.38 7.43
CA THR A 343 21.75 17.84 8.00
C THR A 343 20.54 17.11 7.42
N ILE A 344 19.80 16.43 8.29
CA ILE A 344 18.46 15.89 8.02
C ILE A 344 17.43 16.95 8.40
N TYR A 345 16.51 17.29 7.49
CA TYR A 345 15.42 18.24 7.70
C TYR A 345 14.14 17.59 8.21
N ASP A 346 13.94 16.30 7.88
CA ASP A 346 12.82 15.47 8.30
C ASP A 346 13.33 14.03 8.39
N GLN A 347 13.15 13.41 9.57
CA GLN A 347 13.79 12.15 9.93
C GLN A 347 12.96 10.91 9.58
N ASP A 348 11.65 11.04 9.37
CA ASP A 348 10.71 9.90 9.30
C ASP A 348 9.70 10.00 8.14
N GLY A 349 9.56 11.16 7.50
CA GLY A 349 8.61 11.37 6.40
C GLY A 349 7.14 11.43 6.81
N ALA A 350 6.82 11.28 8.10
CA ALA A 350 5.47 11.32 8.60
C ALA A 350 4.94 12.76 8.57
N GLN A 351 3.68 12.93 8.14
CA GLN A 351 3.01 14.22 8.17
C GLN A 351 3.01 14.78 9.60
N PRO A 352 3.33 16.06 9.82
CA PRO A 352 3.37 16.64 11.16
C PRO A 352 2.02 16.49 11.88
N ILE A 353 2.06 15.92 13.07
CA ILE A 353 0.84 15.61 13.83
C ILE A 353 0.18 16.90 14.34
N SER A 354 -1.14 16.97 14.25
CA SER A 354 -1.93 18.12 14.73
C SER A 354 -3.05 17.63 15.66
N THR A 355 -3.29 18.36 16.76
CA THR A 355 -4.30 18.02 17.77
C THR A 355 -5.04 19.27 18.28
N MET A 356 -6.33 19.11 18.57
CA MET A 356 -7.17 20.18 19.14
C MET A 356 -7.02 20.25 20.66
N ILE A 357 -6.99 21.47 21.19
CA ILE A 357 -6.82 21.76 22.62
C ILE A 357 -8.20 21.89 23.29
N ALA A 358 -8.33 21.27 24.47
CA ALA A 358 -9.45 21.47 25.38
C ALA A 358 -9.14 22.51 26.46
N SER A 359 -7.93 22.47 27.03
CA SER A 359 -7.46 23.42 28.04
C SER A 359 -5.94 23.57 28.09
N ILE A 360 -5.49 24.70 28.62
CA ILE A 360 -4.07 24.97 28.94
C ILE A 360 -3.99 25.51 30.36
N THR A 361 -3.20 24.88 31.24
CA THR A 361 -2.98 25.42 32.60
C THR A 361 -1.99 26.57 32.58
N ARG A 362 -2.19 27.54 33.49
CA ARG A 362 -1.30 28.69 33.68
C ARG A 362 -0.36 28.43 34.86
N ASP A 363 0.75 27.76 34.61
CA ASP A 363 1.70 27.30 35.64
C ASP A 363 3.15 27.38 35.12
N SER A 364 4.11 27.30 36.05
CA SER A 364 5.52 26.98 35.83
C SER A 364 5.77 25.71 34.99
N GLN A 365 4.79 24.81 34.92
CA GLN A 365 4.65 23.73 33.94
C GLN A 365 3.23 23.77 33.36
N GLY A 366 3.03 24.58 32.33
CA GLY A 366 1.78 24.66 31.59
C GLY A 366 1.47 23.33 30.91
N VAL A 367 0.40 22.69 31.36
CA VAL A 367 -0.12 21.43 30.83
C VAL A 367 -1.21 21.73 29.82
N ILE A 368 -1.04 21.20 28.62
CA ILE A 368 -2.06 21.17 27.58
C ILE A 368 -2.85 19.87 27.74
N THR A 369 -4.18 20.00 27.77
CA THR A 369 -5.12 18.88 27.66
C THR A 369 -5.72 18.92 26.26
N CYS A 370 -5.64 17.81 25.54
CA CYS A 370 -6.26 17.65 24.23
C CYS A 370 -7.76 17.40 24.36
N LEU A 371 -8.50 17.56 23.27
CA LEU A 371 -9.92 17.21 23.18
C LEU A 371 -10.16 15.71 23.46
N ASP A 372 -11.26 15.41 24.17
CA ASP A 372 -11.66 14.04 24.54
C ASP A 372 -11.72 13.07 23.35
N GLU A 373 -11.59 11.77 23.65
CA GLU A 373 -11.46 10.63 22.71
C GLU A 373 -10.25 10.69 21.75
N THR A 374 -9.57 11.83 21.59
CA THR A 374 -8.53 12.03 20.57
C THR A 374 -7.12 12.05 21.15
N ARG A 375 -6.38 10.94 21.01
CA ARG A 375 -4.97 10.87 21.42
C ARG A 375 -4.10 11.80 20.56
N HIS A 376 -3.16 12.53 21.19
CA HIS A 376 -2.35 13.52 20.47
C HIS A 376 -1.27 12.93 19.55
N GLY A 377 -0.88 11.67 19.69
CA GLY A 377 0.13 11.00 18.85
C GLY A 377 1.59 11.47 19.00
N LEU A 378 1.82 12.70 19.50
CA LEU A 378 3.14 13.26 19.83
C LEU A 378 3.94 12.38 20.82
N SER A 379 5.26 12.44 20.72
CA SER A 379 6.24 11.70 21.53
C SER A 379 7.09 12.61 22.43
N ASP A 380 7.77 12.04 23.42
CA ASP A 380 8.64 12.82 24.32
C ASP A 380 9.76 13.54 23.58
N GLY A 381 9.86 14.85 23.82
CA GLY A 381 10.84 15.71 23.17
C GLY A 381 10.55 16.12 21.73
N ASP A 382 9.35 15.83 21.21
CA ASP A 382 8.78 16.53 20.06
C ASP A 382 8.76 18.06 20.27
N TYR A 383 8.60 18.80 19.18
CA TYR A 383 8.43 20.25 19.19
C TYR A 383 7.07 20.60 18.58
N VAL A 384 6.39 21.61 19.13
CA VAL A 384 5.09 22.09 18.66
C VAL A 384 5.03 23.61 18.51
N THR A 385 4.13 24.09 17.67
CA THR A 385 3.68 25.50 17.61
C THR A 385 2.15 25.54 17.64
N PHE A 386 1.57 26.71 17.92
CA PHE A 386 0.13 26.85 18.17
C PHE A 386 -0.55 27.83 17.23
N SER A 387 -1.84 27.59 17.00
CA SER A 387 -2.76 28.54 16.37
C SER A 387 -4.12 28.50 17.06
N GLU A 388 -4.94 29.54 16.86
CA GLU A 388 -6.34 29.63 17.34
C GLU A 388 -6.57 29.57 18.86
N VAL A 389 -5.51 29.63 19.69
CA VAL A 389 -5.63 29.64 21.15
C VAL A 389 -6.20 30.98 21.60
N GLN A 390 -7.36 30.99 22.26
CA GLN A 390 -7.97 32.23 22.77
C GLN A 390 -7.56 32.46 24.23
N GLY A 391 -7.24 33.72 24.56
CA GLY A 391 -6.86 34.15 25.91
C GLY A 391 -5.36 34.06 26.21
N MET A 392 -4.72 32.94 25.85
CA MET A 392 -3.25 32.79 25.80
C MET A 392 -2.73 33.12 24.39
N ASN A 393 -2.87 34.38 23.98
CA ASN A 393 -2.51 34.83 22.64
C ASN A 393 -1.00 34.69 22.34
N GLU A 394 -0.16 34.64 23.37
CA GLU A 394 1.30 34.53 23.33
C GLU A 394 1.80 33.21 22.71
N LEU A 395 0.95 32.18 22.69
CA LEU A 395 1.24 30.89 22.06
C LEU A 395 1.06 30.91 20.53
N ASN A 396 0.17 31.75 20.02
CA ASN A 396 -0.20 31.73 18.59
C ASN A 396 0.97 32.17 17.70
N GLY A 397 1.45 31.27 16.84
CA GLY A 397 2.61 31.49 15.98
C GLY A 397 3.95 31.53 16.75
N CYS A 398 4.02 30.96 17.96
CA CYS A 398 5.26 30.92 18.73
C CYS A 398 6.36 30.11 18.01
N ALA A 399 7.62 30.41 18.34
CA ALA A 399 8.74 29.55 17.96
C ALA A 399 8.54 28.12 18.52
N PRO A 400 9.03 27.05 17.84
CA PRO A 400 8.73 25.68 18.23
C PRO A 400 9.15 25.37 19.68
N MET A 401 8.19 24.98 20.51
CA MET A 401 8.37 24.66 21.92
C MET A 401 8.54 23.15 22.09
N LYS A 402 9.59 22.73 22.81
CA LYS A 402 9.81 21.31 23.14
C LYS A 402 8.79 20.83 24.17
N ILE A 403 8.21 19.66 23.96
CA ILE A 403 7.21 19.06 24.86
C ILE A 403 7.81 17.96 25.76
N SER A 404 7.11 17.70 26.86
CA SER A 404 7.20 16.45 27.62
C SER A 404 5.81 15.81 27.72
N VAL A 405 5.67 14.54 27.35
CA VAL A 405 4.38 13.82 27.38
C VAL A 405 4.05 13.43 28.82
N LEU A 406 2.80 13.64 29.24
CA LEU A 406 2.31 13.32 30.59
C LEU A 406 1.28 12.18 30.60
N GLY A 407 0.68 11.90 29.44
CA GLY A 407 -0.28 10.83 29.20
C GLY A 407 -0.78 10.89 27.75
N PRO A 408 -1.62 9.96 27.27
CA PRO A 408 -2.04 9.90 25.86
C PRO A 408 -2.88 11.10 25.37
N TYR A 409 -3.29 12.00 26.27
CA TYR A 409 -4.12 13.18 26.01
C TYR A 409 -3.49 14.48 26.57
N THR A 410 -2.30 14.43 27.19
CA THR A 410 -1.73 15.55 27.95
C THR A 410 -0.22 15.67 27.81
N PHE A 411 0.28 16.90 27.66
CA PHE A 411 1.71 17.20 27.59
C PHE A 411 2.04 18.57 28.20
N SER A 412 3.28 18.74 28.70
CA SER A 412 3.81 20.01 29.21
C SER A 412 4.57 20.77 28.12
N ILE A 413 4.51 22.11 28.16
CA ILE A 413 5.32 23.04 27.34
C ILE A 413 6.24 23.97 28.16
N GLY A 414 6.33 23.78 29.48
CA GLY A 414 7.13 24.64 30.36
C GLY A 414 6.39 25.87 30.91
N ASP A 415 7.12 26.93 31.26
CA ASP A 415 6.55 28.07 32.00
C ASP A 415 5.55 28.90 31.18
N THR A 416 4.29 28.86 31.59
CA THR A 416 3.15 29.64 31.06
C THR A 416 2.64 30.67 32.06
N SER A 417 3.22 30.77 33.27
CA SER A 417 2.71 31.61 34.37
C SER A 417 2.55 33.10 33.99
N LYS A 418 3.36 33.56 33.04
CA LYS A 418 3.41 34.94 32.53
C LYS A 418 2.39 35.25 31.43
N PHE A 419 1.75 34.25 30.84
CA PHE A 419 0.76 34.44 29.77
C PHE A 419 -0.62 34.86 30.32
N GLY A 420 -1.55 35.15 29.41
CA GLY A 420 -2.97 35.31 29.75
C GLY A 420 -3.62 34.05 30.36
N GLU A 421 -4.89 34.13 30.71
CA GLU A 421 -5.69 32.95 31.04
C GLU A 421 -6.28 32.35 29.76
N TYR A 422 -6.25 31.03 29.64
CA TYR A 422 -6.87 30.31 28.53
C TYR A 422 -8.39 30.45 28.57
N VAL A 423 -9.01 30.74 27.42
CA VAL A 423 -10.46 30.88 27.27
C VAL A 423 -11.06 29.71 26.51
N SER A 424 -10.62 29.48 25.27
CA SER A 424 -11.13 28.39 24.43
C SER A 424 -10.26 28.14 23.19
N GLY A 425 -10.52 27.02 22.50
CA GLY A 425 -9.94 26.71 21.20
C GLY A 425 -8.46 26.35 21.26
N GLY A 426 -7.78 26.47 20.13
CA GLY A 426 -6.38 26.13 20.01
C GLY A 426 -6.11 24.82 19.27
N ILE A 427 -5.09 24.85 18.43
CA ILE A 427 -4.54 23.70 17.71
C ILE A 427 -3.04 23.65 18.01
N ALA A 428 -2.55 22.50 18.46
CA ALA A 428 -1.12 22.23 18.59
C ALA A 428 -0.65 21.47 17.34
N THR A 429 0.38 21.96 16.66
CA THR A 429 0.94 21.33 15.45
C THR A 429 2.42 21.02 15.65
N GLN A 430 2.81 19.76 15.41
CA GLN A 430 4.19 19.28 15.46
C GLN A 430 5.07 20.06 14.47
N VAL A 431 6.31 20.33 14.84
CA VAL A 431 7.34 20.89 13.98
C VAL A 431 8.52 19.94 13.94
N LYS A 432 8.78 19.36 12.75
CA LYS A 432 9.92 18.46 12.53
C LYS A 432 11.21 19.28 12.60
N MET A 433 11.97 19.11 13.68
CA MET A 433 13.24 19.80 13.87
C MET A 433 14.37 19.10 13.12
N SER A 434 15.23 19.88 12.48
CA SER A 434 16.40 19.37 11.75
C SER A 434 17.46 18.79 12.71
N LYS A 435 18.14 17.73 12.27
CA LYS A 435 19.16 17.00 13.02
C LYS A 435 20.42 16.83 12.16
N THR A 436 21.57 17.22 12.69
CA THR A 436 22.87 16.94 12.05
C THR A 436 23.39 15.57 12.50
N ILE A 437 23.93 14.79 11.57
CA ILE A 437 24.68 13.55 11.82
C ILE A 437 26.12 13.75 11.33
N SER A 438 27.06 13.18 12.07
CA SER A 438 28.49 13.18 11.74
C SER A 438 28.92 11.76 11.39
N PHE A 439 29.29 11.53 10.13
CA PHE A 439 29.73 10.21 9.66
C PHE A 439 31.19 9.94 10.00
N LYS A 440 31.57 8.67 10.13
CA LYS A 440 32.96 8.23 10.28
C LYS A 440 33.56 8.04 8.87
N PRO A 441 34.81 8.47 8.61
CA PRO A 441 35.53 8.07 7.40
C PRO A 441 35.62 6.54 7.30
N LEU A 442 35.60 5.99 6.08
CA LEU A 442 35.65 4.54 5.83
C LEU A 442 36.73 3.80 6.65
N GLU A 443 37.96 4.33 6.73
CA GLU A 443 39.07 3.69 7.46
C GLU A 443 38.88 3.62 8.99
N VAL A 444 37.93 4.40 9.54
CA VAL A 444 37.49 4.33 10.94
C VAL A 444 36.26 3.42 11.04
N ALA A 445 35.29 3.60 10.14
CA ALA A 445 34.07 2.80 10.06
C ALA A 445 34.32 1.31 9.81
N GLU A 446 35.47 0.93 9.25
CA GLU A 446 35.91 -0.46 9.08
C GLU A 446 36.57 -1.09 10.33
N LYS A 447 36.97 -0.28 11.30
CA LYS A 447 37.58 -0.73 12.57
C LYS A 447 36.58 -0.68 13.72
N GLU A 448 35.65 0.25 13.63
CA GLU A 448 34.53 0.45 14.55
C GLU A 448 33.19 0.44 13.79
N PRO A 449 32.80 -0.70 13.17
CA PRO A 449 31.62 -0.78 12.32
C PRO A 449 30.32 -0.69 13.12
N GLU A 450 29.40 0.15 12.62
CA GLU A 450 28.05 0.28 13.14
C GLU A 450 27.07 -0.30 12.11
N PHE A 451 26.43 -1.42 12.47
CA PHE A 451 25.60 -2.23 11.58
C PHE A 451 24.10 -1.92 11.74
N LEU A 452 23.43 -1.66 10.63
CA LEU A 452 21.99 -1.85 10.49
C LEU A 452 21.70 -3.34 10.38
N ILE A 453 21.01 -3.89 11.39
CA ILE A 453 20.51 -5.27 11.39
C ILE A 453 19.27 -5.34 10.49
N SER A 454 19.33 -6.17 9.43
CA SER A 454 18.24 -6.35 8.46
C SER A 454 17.36 -7.56 8.72
N ASP A 455 17.85 -8.56 9.46
CA ASP A 455 17.09 -9.69 9.98
C ASP A 455 17.59 -9.97 11.40
N PHE A 456 16.71 -9.86 12.39
CA PHE A 456 17.06 -10.04 13.81
C PHE A 456 17.36 -11.51 14.16
N VAL A 457 16.97 -12.47 13.32
CA VAL A 457 17.39 -13.88 13.42
C VAL A 457 18.86 -14.04 13.00
N LYS A 458 19.37 -13.13 12.15
CA LYS A 458 20.73 -13.16 11.58
C LYS A 458 21.69 -12.17 12.25
N ILE A 459 21.49 -11.81 13.51
CA ILE A 459 22.23 -10.71 14.18
C ILE A 459 23.76 -10.88 14.18
N GLU A 460 24.28 -12.11 14.08
CA GLU A 460 25.72 -12.43 14.00
C GLU A 460 26.29 -12.35 12.57
N HIS A 461 25.45 -12.36 11.53
CA HIS A 461 25.88 -12.36 10.13
C HIS A 461 26.66 -11.09 9.73
N PRO A 462 26.24 -9.85 10.09
CA PRO A 462 26.93 -8.63 9.63
C PRO A 462 28.42 -8.58 9.97
N GLY A 463 28.83 -9.05 11.16
CA GLY A 463 30.24 -9.12 11.54
C GLY A 463 31.03 -10.11 10.66
N THR A 464 30.48 -11.32 10.46
CA THR A 464 31.10 -12.32 9.57
C THR A 464 31.16 -11.84 8.12
N LEU A 465 30.10 -11.20 7.62
CA LEU A 465 30.04 -10.69 6.25
C LEU A 465 30.96 -9.49 6.03
N HIS A 466 31.17 -8.64 7.05
CA HIS A 466 32.17 -7.57 7.00
C HIS A 466 33.58 -8.14 6.75
N VAL A 467 33.95 -9.20 7.47
CA VAL A 467 35.22 -9.93 7.25
C VAL A 467 35.25 -10.59 5.87
N ALA A 468 34.18 -11.28 5.47
CA ALA A 468 34.11 -11.99 4.18
C ALA A 468 34.26 -11.06 2.97
N PHE A 469 33.59 -9.90 2.95
CA PHE A 469 33.73 -8.92 1.86
C PHE A 469 35.16 -8.34 1.77
N LYS A 470 35.85 -8.15 2.91
CA LYS A 470 37.26 -7.69 2.94
C LYS A 470 38.23 -8.79 2.53
N ALA A 471 37.98 -10.03 2.95
CA ALA A 471 38.69 -11.22 2.47
C ALA A 471 38.50 -11.45 0.97
N LEU A 472 37.36 -11.10 0.37
CA LEU A 472 37.13 -11.20 -1.07
C LEU A 472 38.05 -10.29 -1.88
N HIS A 473 38.22 -9.01 -1.48
CA HIS A 473 39.16 -8.11 -2.14
C HIS A 473 40.60 -8.58 -2.00
N LYS A 474 41.01 -9.09 -0.82
CA LYS A 474 42.32 -9.73 -0.62
C LYS A 474 42.50 -10.97 -1.50
N TYR A 475 41.49 -11.85 -1.58
CA TYR A 475 41.53 -13.07 -2.40
C TYR A 475 41.68 -12.73 -3.88
N ILE A 476 40.90 -11.79 -4.41
CA ILE A 476 41.00 -11.35 -5.81
C ILE A 476 42.41 -10.82 -6.09
N LYS A 477 42.96 -9.98 -5.21
CA LYS A 477 44.32 -9.42 -5.32
C LYS A 477 45.43 -10.47 -5.26
N GLU A 478 45.23 -11.58 -4.56
CA GLU A 478 46.20 -12.68 -4.43
C GLU A 478 46.09 -13.76 -5.53
N ASN A 479 44.96 -13.86 -6.24
CA ASN A 479 44.65 -14.98 -7.14
C ASN A 479 44.27 -14.55 -8.57
N ASP A 480 44.09 -13.25 -8.82
CA ASP A 480 43.59 -12.65 -10.08
C ASP A 480 42.19 -13.15 -10.51
N ARG A 481 41.42 -13.65 -9.53
CA ARG A 481 40.05 -14.16 -9.69
C ARG A 481 39.31 -14.25 -8.36
N MET A 482 37.99 -14.37 -8.41
CA MET A 482 37.17 -14.78 -7.27
C MET A 482 37.33 -16.30 -6.99
N PRO A 483 36.94 -16.80 -5.81
CA PRO A 483 36.70 -18.23 -5.60
C PRO A 483 35.80 -18.81 -6.70
N ARG A 484 36.08 -20.04 -7.17
CA ARG A 484 35.24 -20.70 -8.17
C ARG A 484 33.89 -21.12 -7.58
N PRO A 485 32.79 -21.04 -8.37
CA PRO A 485 31.49 -21.53 -7.96
C PRO A 485 31.57 -22.95 -7.38
N TRP A 486 31.02 -23.12 -6.17
CA TRP A 486 30.92 -24.39 -5.44
C TRP A 486 32.24 -25.16 -5.15
N ASN A 487 33.41 -24.63 -5.52
CA ASN A 487 34.68 -25.33 -5.33
C ASN A 487 35.15 -25.33 -3.86
N SER A 488 35.18 -26.52 -3.25
CA SER A 488 35.56 -26.71 -1.84
C SER A 488 37.02 -26.36 -1.51
N GLN A 489 37.96 -26.39 -2.47
CA GLN A 489 39.37 -26.02 -2.21
C GLN A 489 39.54 -24.51 -2.10
N ASP A 490 38.95 -23.77 -3.03
CA ASP A 490 38.90 -22.32 -3.01
C ASP A 490 38.13 -21.82 -1.78
N ALA A 491 37.02 -22.48 -1.42
CA ALA A 491 36.23 -22.16 -0.23
C ALA A 491 37.00 -22.38 1.07
N GLN A 492 37.75 -23.48 1.22
CA GLN A 492 38.59 -23.69 2.40
C GLN A 492 39.76 -22.68 2.47
N LYS A 493 40.38 -22.34 1.33
CA LYS A 493 41.40 -21.27 1.27
C LYS A 493 40.81 -19.92 1.72
N PHE A 494 39.59 -19.62 1.30
CA PHE A 494 38.87 -18.40 1.66
C PHE A 494 38.48 -18.36 3.15
N LEU A 495 38.00 -19.48 3.71
CA LEU A 495 37.71 -19.61 5.14
C LEU A 495 38.95 -19.38 6.01
N ASN A 496 40.09 -19.96 5.63
CA ASN A 496 41.36 -19.72 6.32
C ASN A 496 41.74 -18.23 6.27
N MET A 497 41.61 -17.58 5.11
CA MET A 497 41.87 -16.15 4.93
C MET A 497 40.94 -15.25 5.76
N CYS A 498 39.71 -15.68 6.02
CA CYS A 498 38.80 -14.99 6.94
C CYS A 498 39.23 -15.16 8.40
N LYS A 499 39.61 -16.39 8.80
CA LYS A 499 40.13 -16.69 10.15
C LYS A 499 41.43 -15.96 10.49
N ASP A 500 42.27 -15.70 9.48
CA ASP A 500 43.47 -14.85 9.61
C ASP A 500 43.13 -13.37 9.93
N MET A 501 41.89 -12.92 9.64
CA MET A 501 41.41 -11.56 9.97
C MET A 501 40.63 -11.55 11.29
N ASP A 502 39.69 -12.48 11.47
CA ASP A 502 38.95 -12.70 12.71
C ASP A 502 38.64 -14.19 12.89
N ASN A 503 39.04 -14.77 14.02
CA ASN A 503 38.81 -16.18 14.32
C ASN A 503 37.36 -16.51 14.71
N ASN A 504 36.51 -15.50 14.94
CA ASN A 504 35.12 -15.65 15.39
C ASN A 504 34.10 -15.77 14.24
N VAL A 505 34.55 -15.83 12.98
CA VAL A 505 33.66 -15.90 11.80
C VAL A 505 32.82 -17.18 11.75
N LEU A 506 31.55 -17.06 11.35
CA LEU A 506 30.63 -18.19 11.15
C LEU A 506 31.08 -19.04 9.94
N GLU A 507 31.72 -20.17 10.20
CA GLU A 507 32.39 -20.99 9.16
C GLU A 507 31.47 -21.42 8.02
N SER A 508 30.23 -21.83 8.34
CA SER A 508 29.22 -22.23 7.36
C SER A 508 28.82 -21.07 6.45
N LEU A 509 28.69 -19.86 6.99
CA LEU A 509 28.35 -18.64 6.24
C LEU A 509 29.50 -18.23 5.32
N VAL A 510 30.75 -18.30 5.80
CA VAL A 510 31.96 -18.00 5.01
C VAL A 510 32.18 -19.01 3.89
N LEU A 511 31.96 -20.31 4.14
CA LEU A 511 32.03 -21.34 3.11
C LEU A 511 30.93 -21.16 2.05
N THR A 512 29.71 -20.82 2.48
CA THR A 512 28.58 -20.51 1.57
C THR A 512 28.89 -19.28 0.73
N PHE A 513 29.40 -18.20 1.35
CA PHE A 513 29.86 -17.00 0.67
C PHE A 513 30.90 -17.34 -0.40
N ALA A 514 31.96 -18.06 -0.04
CA ALA A 514 32.99 -18.46 -1.01
C ALA A 514 32.41 -19.25 -2.19
N LYS A 515 31.50 -20.19 -1.94
CA LYS A 515 30.88 -21.03 -2.97
C LYS A 515 30.01 -20.27 -3.97
N ILE A 516 29.40 -19.13 -3.61
CA ILE A 516 28.48 -18.40 -4.51
C ILE A 516 28.86 -16.94 -4.82
N CYS A 517 29.89 -16.37 -4.18
CA CYS A 517 30.24 -14.94 -4.29
C CYS A 517 30.64 -14.47 -5.70
N ALA A 518 31.05 -15.40 -6.58
CA ALA A 518 31.30 -15.13 -7.99
C ALA A 518 30.01 -14.88 -8.79
N GLY A 519 28.91 -15.52 -8.40
CA GLY A 519 27.61 -15.42 -9.07
C GLY A 519 26.89 -14.10 -8.87
N ASN A 520 25.79 -13.90 -9.59
CA ASN A 520 24.88 -12.77 -9.41
C ASN A 520 23.45 -13.11 -9.89
N THR A 521 22.44 -12.42 -9.35
CA THR A 521 21.04 -12.63 -9.75
C THR A 521 20.21 -11.35 -9.62
N CYS A 522 19.31 -11.13 -10.59
CA CYS A 522 18.54 -9.89 -10.72
C CYS A 522 17.69 -9.50 -9.48
N PRO A 523 17.06 -10.41 -8.71
CA PRO A 523 16.30 -10.04 -7.52
C PRO A 523 17.14 -9.40 -6.40
N ILE A 524 18.42 -9.80 -6.24
CA ILE A 524 19.35 -9.21 -5.27
C ILE A 524 19.77 -7.80 -5.73
N ASP A 525 20.13 -7.66 -7.01
CA ASP A 525 20.45 -6.36 -7.62
C ASP A 525 19.25 -5.39 -7.59
N ALA A 526 18.03 -5.88 -7.83
CA ALA A 526 16.80 -5.08 -7.76
C ALA A 526 16.46 -4.66 -6.32
N ALA A 527 16.64 -5.58 -5.37
CA ALA A 527 16.44 -5.30 -3.95
C ALA A 527 17.39 -4.20 -3.48
N MET A 528 18.70 -4.42 -3.66
CA MET A 528 19.74 -3.54 -3.14
C MET A 528 19.91 -2.27 -3.97
N GLY A 529 19.67 -2.31 -5.28
CA GLY A 529 19.67 -1.11 -6.12
C GLY A 529 18.51 -0.16 -5.80
N GLY A 530 17.34 -0.70 -5.42
CA GLY A 530 16.23 0.09 -4.88
C GLY A 530 16.57 0.77 -3.56
N PHE A 531 17.18 0.03 -2.64
CA PHE A 531 17.65 0.53 -1.35
C PHE A 531 18.75 1.59 -1.48
N VAL A 532 19.82 1.30 -2.23
CA VAL A 532 20.96 2.20 -2.44
C VAL A 532 20.56 3.48 -3.17
N ALA A 533 19.68 3.39 -4.17
CA ALA A 533 19.12 4.58 -4.80
C ALA A 533 18.33 5.45 -3.82
N GLN A 534 17.65 4.87 -2.83
CA GLN A 534 16.99 5.66 -1.80
C GLN A 534 17.99 6.42 -0.94
N GLU A 535 19.13 5.81 -0.56
CA GLU A 535 20.22 6.52 0.15
C GLU A 535 20.83 7.65 -0.71
N VAL A 536 20.93 7.50 -2.04
CA VAL A 536 21.30 8.61 -2.95
C VAL A 536 20.31 9.76 -2.83
N LEU A 537 19.00 9.48 -2.84
CA LEU A 537 17.99 10.52 -2.68
C LEU A 537 18.07 11.20 -1.31
N LYS A 538 18.41 10.46 -0.23
CA LYS A 538 18.67 11.05 1.11
C LYS A 538 19.86 12.00 1.05
N ALA A 539 21.00 11.55 0.53
CA ALA A 539 22.23 12.36 0.38
C ALA A 539 22.03 13.67 -0.40
N CYS A 540 21.17 13.64 -1.43
CA CYS A 540 20.81 14.82 -2.22
C CYS A 540 19.88 15.80 -1.49
N SER A 541 19.00 15.31 -0.61
CA SER A 541 17.83 16.07 -0.15
C SER A 541 17.80 16.37 1.35
N GLY A 542 18.53 15.64 2.19
CA GLY A 542 18.36 15.69 3.65
C GLY A 542 16.95 15.32 4.12
N LYS A 543 16.15 14.64 3.27
CA LYS A 543 14.87 14.02 3.62
C LYS A 543 15.16 12.58 4.04
N PHE A 544 14.51 12.12 5.12
CA PHE A 544 14.65 10.80 5.74
C PHE A 544 15.98 10.56 6.49
N THR A 545 15.96 9.59 7.41
CA THR A 545 17.14 9.17 8.15
C THR A 545 17.97 8.17 7.33
N PRO A 546 19.26 8.43 7.06
CA PRO A 546 20.13 7.54 6.29
C PRO A 546 20.62 6.33 7.10
N VAL A 547 21.20 5.34 6.42
CA VAL A 547 21.94 4.25 7.07
C VAL A 547 23.17 4.81 7.79
N TYR A 548 23.36 4.41 9.04
CA TYR A 548 24.51 4.76 9.86
C TYR A 548 25.10 3.46 10.45
N GLN A 549 26.11 2.83 9.83
CA GLN A 549 26.75 3.20 8.55
C GLN A 549 26.88 2.02 7.57
N TRP A 550 26.91 0.79 8.09
CA TRP A 550 26.95 -0.44 7.29
C TRP A 550 25.60 -1.14 7.28
N LEU A 551 25.19 -1.66 6.13
CA LEU A 551 24.18 -2.70 6.00
C LEU A 551 24.84 -3.92 5.37
N TYR A 552 24.60 -5.09 5.96
CA TYR A 552 24.84 -6.39 5.34
C TYR A 552 23.52 -7.13 5.21
N TYR A 553 23.30 -7.76 4.07
CA TYR A 553 22.08 -8.50 3.75
C TYR A 553 22.45 -9.82 3.06
N ASP A 554 21.71 -10.87 3.39
CA ASP A 554 21.80 -12.15 2.70
C ASP A 554 20.44 -12.86 2.60
N ALA A 555 20.28 -13.63 1.54
CA ALA A 555 19.09 -14.44 1.26
C ALA A 555 19.45 -15.91 1.03
N ILE A 556 20.39 -16.46 1.81
CA ILE A 556 20.90 -17.83 1.64
C ILE A 556 19.81 -18.91 1.76
N GLU A 557 18.66 -18.60 2.34
CA GLU A 557 17.47 -19.46 2.37
C GLU A 557 16.93 -19.81 0.98
N CYS A 558 17.33 -19.09 -0.07
CA CYS A 558 17.02 -19.42 -1.47
C CYS A 558 17.86 -20.58 -2.04
N LEU A 559 18.91 -21.02 -1.33
CA LEU A 559 19.77 -22.11 -1.77
C LEU A 559 19.06 -23.47 -1.62
N PRO A 560 19.30 -24.41 -2.57
CA PRO A 560 18.75 -25.76 -2.49
C PRO A 560 19.15 -26.49 -1.19
N ASP A 561 18.29 -27.40 -0.74
CA ASP A 561 18.59 -28.31 0.38
C ASP A 561 19.51 -29.47 -0.01
N TYR A 562 19.93 -29.52 -1.29
CA TYR A 562 20.97 -30.40 -1.82
C TYR A 562 22.22 -29.59 -2.18
N GLU A 563 23.40 -30.18 -2.04
CA GLU A 563 24.64 -29.55 -2.48
C GLU A 563 24.70 -29.49 -4.02
N VAL A 564 25.05 -28.33 -4.57
CA VAL A 564 25.25 -28.16 -6.02
C VAL A 564 26.68 -28.57 -6.36
N GLU A 565 26.83 -29.49 -7.33
CA GLU A 565 28.12 -29.95 -7.83
C GLU A 565 28.85 -28.80 -8.57
N GLU A 566 30.18 -28.72 -8.47
CA GLU A 566 30.99 -27.71 -9.21
C GLU A 566 30.66 -27.75 -10.72
N SER A 567 30.51 -28.96 -11.28
CA SER A 567 30.12 -29.16 -12.69
C SER A 567 28.68 -28.75 -13.05
N ASP A 568 27.77 -28.57 -12.09
CA ASP A 568 26.45 -27.98 -12.33
C ASP A 568 26.47 -26.45 -12.31
N ALA A 569 27.47 -25.85 -11.65
CA ALA A 569 27.67 -24.40 -11.53
C ALA A 569 28.67 -23.82 -12.55
N GLU A 570 29.27 -24.66 -13.40
CA GLU A 570 30.11 -24.24 -14.54
C GLU A 570 29.30 -23.37 -15.54
N PRO A 571 29.91 -22.28 -16.07
CA PRO A 571 29.26 -21.45 -17.08
C PRO A 571 29.09 -22.21 -18.40
N ILE A 572 27.94 -22.06 -19.04
CA ILE A 572 27.56 -22.78 -20.26
C ILE A 572 27.56 -21.88 -21.51
N GLY A 573 27.98 -20.62 -21.38
CA GLY A 573 27.88 -19.63 -22.45
C GLY A 573 26.46 -19.11 -22.61
N SER A 574 25.72 -19.00 -21.50
CA SER A 574 24.35 -18.50 -21.45
C SER A 574 24.26 -17.15 -20.73
N ARG A 575 23.27 -16.35 -21.08
CA ARG A 575 22.90 -15.14 -20.33
C ARG A 575 22.59 -15.39 -18.85
N TYR A 576 22.34 -16.64 -18.45
CA TYR A 576 22.08 -17.04 -17.07
C TYR A 576 23.33 -17.54 -16.31
N ASP A 577 24.53 -17.50 -16.90
CA ASP A 577 25.76 -18.08 -16.31
C ASP A 577 26.07 -17.54 -14.90
N ALA A 578 25.74 -16.28 -14.58
CA ALA A 578 25.94 -15.74 -13.22
C ALA A 578 24.94 -16.28 -12.19
N GLN A 579 23.75 -16.68 -12.64
CA GLN A 579 22.73 -17.30 -11.81
C GLN A 579 22.96 -18.82 -11.67
N ILE A 580 23.48 -19.46 -12.72
CA ILE A 580 23.94 -20.86 -12.71
C ILE A 580 25.07 -21.03 -11.69
N ALA A 581 25.99 -20.06 -11.57
CA ALA A 581 27.01 -20.05 -10.53
C ALA A 581 26.47 -20.05 -9.09
N ILE A 582 25.21 -19.65 -8.87
CA ILE A 582 24.54 -19.70 -7.57
C ILE A 582 23.78 -21.02 -7.40
N PHE A 583 22.83 -21.33 -8.29
CA PHE A 583 21.83 -22.38 -8.09
C PHE A 583 22.04 -23.66 -8.93
N GLY A 584 23.03 -23.65 -9.83
CA GLY A 584 23.28 -24.73 -10.78
C GLY A 584 22.31 -24.79 -11.97
N LYS A 585 22.80 -25.29 -13.10
CA LYS A 585 22.05 -25.40 -14.37
C LYS A 585 20.75 -26.21 -14.26
N LYS A 586 20.72 -27.21 -13.37
CA LYS A 586 19.53 -28.02 -13.05
C LYS A 586 18.37 -27.16 -12.52
N PHE A 587 18.65 -26.15 -11.69
CA PHE A 587 17.62 -25.22 -11.22
C PHE A 587 17.25 -24.19 -12.28
N GLN A 588 18.22 -23.73 -13.08
CA GLN A 588 17.94 -22.84 -14.21
C GLN A 588 16.96 -23.48 -15.22
N GLU A 589 17.12 -24.78 -15.53
CA GLU A 589 16.15 -25.52 -16.34
C GLU A 589 14.75 -25.60 -15.71
N LYS A 590 14.67 -25.70 -14.38
CA LYS A 590 13.40 -25.70 -13.64
C LYS A 590 12.71 -24.34 -13.75
N LEU A 591 13.44 -23.24 -13.56
CA LEU A 591 12.95 -21.87 -13.79
C LEU A 591 12.41 -21.70 -15.22
N SER A 592 13.13 -22.19 -16.23
CA SER A 592 12.72 -22.08 -17.63
C SER A 592 11.38 -22.78 -17.95
N ASP A 593 10.93 -23.74 -17.14
CA ASP A 593 9.71 -24.51 -17.39
C ASP A 593 8.47 -24.03 -16.61
N VAL A 594 8.59 -23.04 -15.71
CA VAL A 594 7.46 -22.61 -14.85
C VAL A 594 6.38 -21.78 -15.56
N LYS A 595 5.15 -21.89 -15.07
CA LYS A 595 3.97 -21.12 -15.48
C LYS A 595 3.50 -20.23 -14.35
N TYR A 596 3.82 -18.94 -14.42
CA TYR A 596 3.51 -17.96 -13.38
C TYR A 596 2.51 -16.92 -13.86
N PHE A 597 1.63 -16.48 -12.96
CA PHE A 597 0.63 -15.44 -13.23
C PHE A 597 0.94 -14.18 -12.41
N VAL A 598 1.25 -13.09 -13.10
CA VAL A 598 1.47 -11.75 -12.52
C VAL A 598 0.17 -10.95 -12.64
N VAL A 599 -0.38 -10.55 -11.50
CA VAL A 599 -1.67 -9.86 -11.43
C VAL A 599 -1.45 -8.38 -11.14
N GLY A 600 -1.58 -7.56 -12.19
CA GLY A 600 -1.18 -6.15 -12.23
C GLY A 600 0.12 -5.94 -13.01
N ALA A 601 0.13 -4.93 -13.88
CA ALA A 601 1.27 -4.46 -14.67
C ALA A 601 1.66 -3.01 -14.30
N GLY A 602 1.20 -2.54 -13.14
CA GLY A 602 1.58 -1.27 -12.52
C GLY A 602 3.02 -1.25 -12.00
N ALA A 603 3.28 -0.50 -10.92
CA ALA A 603 4.65 -0.26 -10.41
C ALA A 603 5.38 -1.56 -10.05
N ILE A 604 4.80 -2.33 -9.11
CA ILE A 604 5.32 -3.65 -8.72
C ILE A 604 5.34 -4.60 -9.92
N GLY A 605 4.29 -4.57 -10.75
CA GLY A 605 4.16 -5.42 -11.93
C GLY A 605 5.34 -5.26 -12.90
N CYS A 606 5.71 -4.03 -13.25
CA CYS A 606 6.86 -3.73 -14.10
C CYS A 606 8.17 -4.33 -13.55
N GLU A 607 8.42 -4.19 -12.25
CA GLU A 607 9.60 -4.73 -11.59
C GLU A 607 9.60 -6.27 -11.54
N LEU A 608 8.46 -6.89 -11.18
CA LEU A 608 8.30 -8.34 -11.19
C LEU A 608 8.50 -8.92 -12.59
N ILE A 609 7.85 -8.35 -13.61
CA ILE A 609 7.97 -8.79 -15.01
C ILE A 609 9.44 -8.76 -15.48
N LYS A 610 10.20 -7.72 -15.09
CA LYS A 610 11.65 -7.68 -15.33
C LYS A 610 12.41 -8.74 -14.54
N ASN A 611 12.17 -8.87 -13.24
CA ASN A 611 12.86 -9.87 -12.41
C ASN A 611 12.62 -11.30 -12.96
N PHE A 612 11.36 -11.67 -13.26
CA PHE A 612 10.98 -12.95 -13.85
C PHE A 612 11.71 -13.24 -15.17
N ALA A 613 11.75 -12.28 -16.10
CA ALA A 613 12.42 -12.49 -17.38
C ALA A 613 13.95 -12.57 -17.26
N MET A 614 14.55 -11.85 -16.30
CA MET A 614 16.00 -11.86 -16.07
C MET A 614 16.47 -13.15 -15.37
N ILE A 615 15.67 -13.70 -14.44
CA ILE A 615 15.94 -15.06 -13.89
C ILE A 615 15.63 -16.18 -14.89
N GLY A 616 15.09 -15.87 -16.08
CA GLY A 616 14.77 -16.84 -17.12
C GLY A 616 13.48 -17.63 -16.89
N ALA A 617 12.55 -17.14 -16.06
CA ALA A 617 11.32 -17.84 -15.73
C ALA A 617 10.40 -18.01 -16.96
N GLY A 618 9.99 -19.25 -17.22
CA GLY A 618 9.02 -19.58 -18.27
C GLY A 618 9.52 -19.39 -19.70
N THR A 619 10.82 -19.51 -19.96
CA THR A 619 11.44 -19.35 -21.29
C THR A 619 11.39 -20.60 -22.17
N ARG A 620 11.36 -21.82 -21.58
CA ARG A 620 11.40 -23.11 -22.27
C ARG A 620 10.01 -23.72 -22.43
N ASN A 621 9.55 -24.61 -21.53
CA ASN A 621 8.21 -25.20 -21.59
C ASN A 621 7.17 -24.42 -20.75
N GLY A 622 7.64 -23.39 -20.04
CA GLY A 622 6.83 -22.51 -19.22
C GLY A 622 6.25 -21.31 -19.96
N GLN A 623 5.62 -20.41 -19.19
CA GLN A 623 4.94 -19.22 -19.71
C GLN A 623 4.66 -18.21 -18.59
N LEU A 624 4.92 -16.93 -18.82
CA LEU A 624 4.45 -15.85 -17.96
C LEU A 624 3.09 -15.35 -18.46
N PHE A 625 2.09 -15.36 -17.59
CA PHE A 625 0.80 -14.72 -17.81
C PHE A 625 0.77 -13.38 -17.06
N ILE A 626 0.28 -12.33 -17.69
CA ILE A 626 0.13 -10.99 -17.10
C ILE A 626 -1.31 -10.52 -17.33
N THR A 627 -1.95 -9.93 -16.33
CA THR A 627 -3.22 -9.21 -16.56
C THR A 627 -3.24 -7.85 -15.88
N ASP A 628 -3.75 -6.84 -16.59
CA ASP A 628 -4.01 -5.49 -16.09
C ASP A 628 -5.03 -4.83 -17.03
N MET A 629 -6.10 -4.24 -16.50
CA MET A 629 -7.15 -3.59 -17.30
C MET A 629 -6.82 -2.14 -17.69
N ASP A 630 -5.81 -1.53 -17.07
CA ASP A 630 -5.57 -0.10 -17.18
C ASP A 630 -4.77 0.30 -18.42
N LEU A 631 -4.99 1.55 -18.83
CA LEU A 631 -4.12 2.28 -19.75
C LEU A 631 -2.99 3.00 -19.00
N ILE A 632 -1.91 3.32 -19.70
CA ILE A 632 -0.75 4.04 -19.15
C ILE A 632 -1.05 5.54 -19.03
N GLU A 633 -0.95 6.10 -17.83
CA GLU A 633 -1.00 7.56 -17.58
C GLU A 633 0.40 8.20 -17.62
N LYS A 634 0.50 9.53 -17.78
CA LYS A 634 1.77 10.26 -17.55
C LYS A 634 2.29 10.09 -16.12
N SER A 635 1.39 10.07 -15.13
CA SER A 635 1.71 9.88 -13.70
C SER A 635 2.43 8.56 -13.39
N ASN A 636 2.34 7.58 -14.30
CA ASN A 636 2.85 6.23 -14.12
C ASN A 636 4.36 6.14 -14.41
N LEU A 637 4.84 6.94 -15.36
CA LEU A 637 6.18 6.83 -15.95
C LEU A 637 7.32 6.97 -14.93
N ASN A 638 7.13 7.79 -13.89
CA ASN A 638 8.06 7.97 -12.77
C ASN A 638 8.36 6.67 -11.96
N ARG A 639 7.58 5.60 -12.08
CA ARG A 639 7.84 4.31 -11.40
C ARG A 639 7.51 3.05 -12.21
N GLN A 640 6.98 3.19 -13.43
CA GLN A 640 6.62 2.08 -14.33
C GLN A 640 7.58 2.07 -15.53
N PHE A 641 8.84 1.75 -15.23
CA PHE A 641 10.01 2.01 -16.10
C PHE A 641 10.04 1.21 -17.43
N LEU A 642 9.12 0.25 -17.61
CA LEU A 642 8.91 -0.45 -18.88
C LEU A 642 8.21 0.42 -19.92
N PHE A 643 7.57 1.52 -19.52
CA PHE A 643 6.80 2.41 -20.39
C PHE A 643 7.61 3.67 -20.77
N ARG A 644 7.15 4.38 -21.80
CA ARG A 644 7.71 5.66 -22.26
C ARG A 644 6.59 6.67 -22.53
N PRO A 645 6.88 7.98 -22.68
CA PRO A 645 5.87 8.98 -23.03
C PRO A 645 5.06 8.65 -24.30
N LYS A 646 5.66 7.93 -25.27
CA LYS A 646 5.01 7.44 -26.50
C LYS A 646 3.99 6.31 -26.29
N ASP A 647 3.86 5.80 -25.06
CA ASP A 647 3.03 4.65 -24.68
C ASP A 647 1.84 5.02 -23.78
N VAL A 648 1.71 6.31 -23.42
CA VAL A 648 0.53 6.84 -22.74
C VAL A 648 -0.74 6.55 -23.57
N GLN A 649 -1.84 6.20 -22.90
CA GLN A 649 -3.09 5.66 -23.47
C GLN A 649 -2.99 4.27 -24.14
N LYS A 650 -1.89 3.52 -23.99
CA LYS A 650 -1.83 2.08 -24.36
C LYS A 650 -2.09 1.19 -23.14
N PRO A 651 -2.57 -0.06 -23.31
CA PRO A 651 -2.77 -0.99 -22.19
C PRO A 651 -1.44 -1.37 -21.52
N LYS A 652 -1.41 -1.35 -20.18
CA LYS A 652 -0.19 -1.65 -19.38
C LYS A 652 0.34 -3.06 -19.67
N ALA A 653 -0.52 -4.08 -19.59
CA ALA A 653 -0.12 -5.48 -19.74
C ALA A 653 0.50 -5.79 -21.12
N GLN A 654 -0.12 -5.33 -22.21
CA GLN A 654 0.44 -5.50 -23.56
C GLN A 654 1.79 -4.79 -23.70
N THR A 655 1.88 -3.54 -23.24
CA THR A 655 3.10 -2.73 -23.38
C THR A 655 4.25 -3.32 -22.58
N ALA A 656 4.00 -3.81 -21.35
CA ALA A 656 5.00 -4.46 -20.52
C ALA A 656 5.49 -5.77 -21.17
N ALA A 657 4.58 -6.57 -21.73
CA ALA A 657 4.91 -7.77 -22.49
C ALA A 657 5.71 -7.46 -23.77
N ALA A 658 5.50 -6.31 -24.42
CA ALA A 658 6.30 -5.87 -25.56
C ALA A 658 7.70 -5.43 -25.12
N ALA A 659 7.80 -4.59 -24.09
CA ALA A 659 9.06 -4.11 -23.55
C ALA A 659 9.96 -5.26 -23.06
N ILE A 660 9.41 -6.25 -22.35
CA ILE A 660 10.24 -7.28 -21.74
C ILE A 660 10.84 -8.27 -22.76
N ARG A 661 10.17 -8.52 -23.88
CA ARG A 661 10.73 -9.32 -24.99
C ARG A 661 11.94 -8.66 -25.66
N MET A 662 12.14 -7.35 -25.46
CA MET A 662 13.36 -6.64 -25.89
C MET A 662 14.53 -6.79 -24.89
N MET A 663 14.25 -7.08 -23.61
CA MET A 663 15.26 -7.33 -22.57
C MET A 663 15.64 -8.81 -22.52
N ASN A 664 14.68 -9.70 -22.75
CA ASN A 664 14.92 -11.12 -22.95
C ASN A 664 14.06 -11.68 -24.11
N PRO A 665 14.64 -11.92 -25.30
CA PRO A 665 13.94 -12.53 -26.43
C PRO A 665 13.39 -13.94 -26.17
N GLU A 666 13.88 -14.64 -25.13
CA GLU A 666 13.37 -15.96 -24.75
C GLU A 666 12.06 -15.90 -23.93
N ALA A 667 11.66 -14.71 -23.43
CA ALA A 667 10.54 -14.57 -22.50
C ALA A 667 9.17 -14.84 -23.16
N LYS A 668 8.54 -15.96 -22.81
CA LYS A 668 7.22 -16.36 -23.32
C LYS A 668 6.10 -15.73 -22.49
N VAL A 669 5.68 -14.55 -22.92
CA VAL A 669 4.69 -13.74 -22.21
C VAL A 669 3.34 -13.74 -22.93
N THR A 670 2.25 -13.93 -22.19
CA THR A 670 0.87 -13.67 -22.62
C THR A 670 0.25 -12.59 -21.75
N ALA A 671 -0.26 -11.53 -22.38
CA ALA A 671 -0.90 -10.40 -21.71
C ALA A 671 -2.42 -10.45 -21.91
N TYR A 672 -3.17 -10.07 -20.87
CA TYR A 672 -4.61 -9.90 -20.88
C TYR A 672 -4.99 -8.49 -20.40
N GLU A 673 -6.03 -7.92 -20.98
CA GLU A 673 -6.60 -6.61 -20.61
C GLU A 673 -7.82 -6.79 -19.72
N LEU A 674 -7.69 -7.64 -18.69
CA LEU A 674 -8.80 -8.13 -17.90
C LEU A 674 -8.60 -7.83 -16.41
N ARG A 675 -9.62 -7.21 -15.80
CA ARG A 675 -9.74 -7.11 -14.34
C ARG A 675 -9.87 -8.51 -13.76
N VAL A 676 -9.17 -8.80 -12.66
CA VAL A 676 -9.42 -10.02 -11.88
C VAL A 676 -10.69 -9.84 -11.02
N GLY A 677 -11.65 -10.75 -11.18
CA GLY A 677 -12.95 -10.68 -10.53
C GLY A 677 -13.92 -11.74 -11.07
N SER A 678 -15.08 -11.89 -10.43
CA SER A 678 -16.08 -12.91 -10.80
C SER A 678 -16.82 -12.66 -12.12
N GLU A 679 -16.45 -11.62 -12.85
CA GLU A 679 -16.81 -11.35 -14.24
C GLU A 679 -15.81 -11.95 -15.26
N THR A 680 -14.59 -12.32 -14.85
CA THR A 680 -13.53 -12.85 -15.73
C THR A 680 -13.15 -14.31 -15.49
N GLU A 681 -13.84 -15.01 -14.58
CA GLU A 681 -13.65 -16.45 -14.28
C GLU A 681 -13.86 -17.39 -15.48
N ARG A 682 -14.52 -16.93 -16.55
CA ARG A 682 -14.57 -17.65 -17.83
C ARG A 682 -13.21 -17.77 -18.52
N VAL A 683 -12.31 -16.82 -18.27
CA VAL A 683 -10.93 -16.80 -18.80
C VAL A 683 -9.95 -17.30 -17.75
N PHE A 684 -10.07 -16.80 -16.51
CA PHE A 684 -9.30 -17.24 -15.36
C PHE A 684 -10.03 -18.38 -14.61
N SER A 685 -10.30 -19.45 -15.36
CA SER A 685 -11.06 -20.62 -14.89
C SER A 685 -10.22 -21.59 -14.05
N GLU A 686 -10.86 -22.63 -13.47
CA GLU A 686 -10.16 -23.73 -12.80
C GLU A 686 -9.09 -24.40 -13.70
N GLU A 687 -9.31 -24.44 -15.02
CA GLU A 687 -8.33 -24.93 -16.00
C GLU A 687 -7.16 -23.95 -16.22
N PHE A 688 -7.42 -22.64 -16.16
CA PHE A 688 -6.36 -21.63 -16.23
C PHE A 688 -5.48 -21.66 -14.98
N PHE A 689 -6.06 -21.81 -13.79
CA PHE A 689 -5.32 -21.91 -12.54
C PHE A 689 -4.59 -23.27 -12.42
N GLY A 690 -5.24 -24.39 -12.71
CA GLY A 690 -4.69 -25.75 -12.55
C GLY A 690 -3.47 -26.12 -13.41
N LYS A 691 -2.94 -25.18 -14.21
CA LYS A 691 -1.69 -25.29 -14.99
C LYS A 691 -0.57 -24.34 -14.50
N LEU A 692 -0.79 -23.58 -13.43
CA LEU A 692 0.18 -22.62 -12.88
C LEU A 692 1.01 -23.27 -11.76
N ASP A 693 2.29 -22.88 -11.68
CA ASP A 693 3.20 -23.22 -10.60
C ASP A 693 3.16 -22.17 -9.46
N GLY A 694 2.60 -20.98 -9.72
CA GLY A 694 2.43 -19.92 -8.72
C GLY A 694 1.82 -18.62 -9.26
N VAL A 695 1.45 -17.74 -8.34
CA VAL A 695 0.86 -16.42 -8.60
C VAL A 695 1.65 -15.34 -7.83
N THR A 696 1.80 -14.15 -8.42
CA THR A 696 2.33 -12.97 -7.73
C THR A 696 1.42 -11.77 -7.92
N ASN A 697 0.98 -11.16 -6.82
CA ASN A 697 0.14 -9.96 -6.86
C ASN A 697 0.99 -8.68 -6.95
N ALA A 698 0.55 -7.75 -7.80
CA ALA A 698 1.09 -6.41 -8.02
C ALA A 698 -0.05 -5.36 -7.96
N LEU A 699 -0.97 -5.58 -7.03
CA LEU A 699 -2.26 -4.89 -6.90
C LEU A 699 -2.16 -3.59 -6.08
N ASP A 700 -3.16 -2.72 -6.18
CA ASP A 700 -3.25 -1.43 -5.47
C ASP A 700 -4.42 -1.35 -4.46
N ASN A 701 -5.37 -2.28 -4.52
CA ASN A 701 -6.56 -2.34 -3.68
C ASN A 701 -6.64 -3.67 -2.89
N VAL A 702 -7.46 -3.72 -1.83
CA VAL A 702 -7.58 -4.89 -0.94
C VAL A 702 -8.54 -5.94 -1.50
N ASP A 703 -9.64 -5.54 -2.14
CA ASP A 703 -10.65 -6.48 -2.66
C ASP A 703 -10.07 -7.45 -3.70
N ALA A 704 -9.23 -6.95 -4.62
CA ALA A 704 -8.55 -7.80 -5.60
C ALA A 704 -7.55 -8.76 -4.95
N ARG A 705 -6.89 -8.36 -3.85
CA ARG A 705 -5.99 -9.25 -3.08
C ARG A 705 -6.77 -10.38 -2.43
N ILE A 706 -7.86 -10.07 -1.73
CA ILE A 706 -8.76 -11.04 -1.11
C ILE A 706 -9.38 -11.98 -2.17
N TYR A 707 -9.74 -11.46 -3.35
CA TYR A 707 -10.20 -12.29 -4.47
C TYR A 707 -9.11 -13.28 -4.93
N MET A 708 -7.89 -12.80 -5.17
CA MET A 708 -6.79 -13.65 -5.63
C MET A 708 -6.35 -14.66 -4.56
N ASP A 709 -6.26 -14.28 -3.29
CA ASP A 709 -6.00 -15.16 -2.14
C ASP A 709 -7.01 -16.31 -2.10
N ARG A 710 -8.31 -16.01 -2.17
CA ARG A 710 -9.37 -17.03 -2.22
C ARG A 710 -9.24 -17.95 -3.43
N LYS A 711 -8.85 -17.45 -4.61
CA LYS A 711 -8.60 -18.30 -5.79
C LYS A 711 -7.34 -19.14 -5.64
N CYS A 712 -6.28 -18.65 -4.99
CA CYS A 712 -5.06 -19.41 -4.73
C CYS A 712 -5.28 -20.51 -3.68
N VAL A 713 -5.98 -20.22 -2.57
CA VAL A 713 -6.44 -21.22 -1.59
C VAL A 713 -7.34 -22.26 -2.25
N PHE A 714 -8.33 -21.83 -3.02
CA PHE A 714 -9.23 -22.74 -3.72
C PHE A 714 -8.51 -23.63 -4.74
N ASN A 715 -7.49 -23.15 -5.45
CA ASN A 715 -6.74 -23.98 -6.39
C ASN A 715 -5.50 -24.68 -5.80
N ARG A 716 -5.16 -24.44 -4.52
CA ARG A 716 -3.93 -24.90 -3.84
C ARG A 716 -2.65 -24.46 -4.56
N ILE A 717 -2.62 -23.22 -5.03
CA ILE A 717 -1.49 -22.63 -5.77
C ILE A 717 -0.75 -21.63 -4.86
N PRO A 718 0.59 -21.60 -4.84
CA PRO A 718 1.35 -20.60 -4.10
C PRO A 718 1.05 -19.17 -4.55
N LEU A 719 1.00 -18.26 -3.59
CA LEU A 719 0.84 -16.83 -3.82
C LEU A 719 1.95 -16.06 -3.10
N VAL A 720 2.58 -15.11 -3.79
CA VAL A 720 3.37 -14.07 -3.13
C VAL A 720 2.66 -12.72 -3.30
N GLU A 721 2.32 -12.12 -2.17
CA GLU A 721 1.62 -10.85 -2.04
C GLU A 721 2.63 -9.74 -1.71
N SER A 722 2.37 -8.51 -2.16
CA SER A 722 3.26 -7.38 -1.90
C SER A 722 2.56 -6.02 -1.96
N GLY A 723 3.03 -5.08 -1.14
CA GLY A 723 2.48 -3.74 -1.04
C GLY A 723 3.55 -2.67 -0.88
N THR A 724 3.20 -1.43 -1.26
CA THR A 724 4.04 -0.23 -1.09
C THR A 724 3.19 0.98 -0.74
N LEU A 725 3.60 1.75 0.26
CA LEU A 725 3.01 3.03 0.67
C LEU A 725 4.13 4.05 0.92
N GLY A 726 4.41 4.88 -0.09
CA GLY A 726 5.56 5.78 -0.08
C GLY A 726 6.87 5.02 0.08
N THR A 727 7.60 5.30 1.16
CA THR A 727 8.84 4.59 1.53
C THR A 727 8.61 3.22 2.19
N MET A 728 7.39 2.93 2.65
CA MET A 728 7.03 1.68 3.32
C MET A 728 6.71 0.60 2.30
N GLY A 729 7.05 -0.65 2.59
CA GLY A 729 6.73 -1.79 1.74
C GLY A 729 6.75 -3.12 2.49
N ASN A 730 5.97 -4.08 1.99
CA ASN A 730 5.81 -5.39 2.59
C ASN A 730 5.76 -6.51 1.53
N VAL A 731 6.18 -7.72 1.92
CA VAL A 731 6.06 -8.96 1.17
C VAL A 731 5.48 -10.02 2.11
N GLN A 732 4.49 -10.79 1.63
CA GLN A 732 3.94 -11.95 2.33
C GLN A 732 3.94 -13.15 1.38
N VAL A 733 4.45 -14.30 1.84
CA VAL A 733 4.46 -15.54 1.07
C VAL A 733 3.45 -16.53 1.65
N ILE A 734 2.56 -17.01 0.78
CA ILE A 734 1.46 -17.93 1.09
C ILE A 734 1.76 -19.28 0.42
N VAL A 735 2.05 -20.29 1.24
CA VAL A 735 2.49 -21.62 0.81
C VAL A 735 1.40 -22.67 1.11
N PRO A 736 0.87 -23.37 0.09
CA PRO A 736 -0.18 -24.37 0.27
C PRO A 736 0.17 -25.46 1.28
N PHE A 737 -0.80 -25.80 2.13
CA PHE A 737 -0.67 -26.79 3.23
C PHE A 737 0.39 -26.44 4.29
N LEU A 738 0.88 -25.20 4.32
CA LEU A 738 1.96 -24.79 5.23
C LEU A 738 1.62 -23.49 5.98
N THR A 739 1.28 -22.40 5.29
CA THR A 739 1.06 -21.08 5.92
C THR A 739 -0.41 -20.69 6.07
N GLU A 740 -0.67 -19.65 6.86
CA GLU A 740 -1.91 -18.86 6.76
C GLU A 740 -2.09 -18.23 5.35
N SER A 741 -3.30 -17.78 5.03
CA SER A 741 -3.59 -17.05 3.78
C SER A 741 -3.56 -15.53 4.03
N TYR A 742 -3.60 -14.69 2.97
CA TYR A 742 -3.69 -13.23 3.15
C TYR A 742 -4.95 -12.84 3.94
N SER A 743 -6.09 -13.49 3.64
CA SER A 743 -7.37 -13.27 4.34
C SER A 743 -7.40 -13.77 5.80
N SER A 744 -6.38 -14.52 6.27
CA SER A 744 -6.30 -14.98 7.67
C SER A 744 -5.93 -13.86 8.65
N SER A 745 -5.37 -12.75 8.16
CA SER A 745 -5.03 -11.56 8.95
C SER A 745 -5.85 -10.35 8.53
N GLN A 746 -6.40 -9.62 9.51
CA GLN A 746 -7.15 -8.39 9.24
C GLN A 746 -6.26 -7.15 9.41
N ASP A 747 -6.03 -6.44 8.31
CA ASP A 747 -5.46 -5.09 8.32
C ASP A 747 -6.44 -4.08 8.98
N PRO A 748 -5.94 -3.01 9.63
CA PRO A 748 -6.81 -1.95 10.16
C PRO A 748 -7.63 -1.30 9.04
N PRO A 749 -8.96 -1.14 9.20
CA PRO A 749 -9.79 -0.51 8.17
C PRO A 749 -9.45 0.97 7.97
N GLU A 750 -9.75 1.50 6.78
CA GLU A 750 -9.72 2.94 6.55
C GLU A 750 -10.59 3.67 7.58
N LYS A 751 -10.08 4.79 8.14
CA LYS A 751 -10.87 5.65 9.03
C LYS A 751 -11.94 6.37 8.23
N SER A 752 -13.19 5.94 8.37
CA SER A 752 -14.36 6.69 7.91
C SER A 752 -14.49 8.01 8.69
N ILE A 753 -14.88 9.09 7.99
CA ILE A 753 -15.22 10.36 8.63
C ILE A 753 -16.72 10.29 9.02
N PRO A 754 -17.11 10.64 10.26
CA PRO A 754 -18.51 10.64 10.68
C PRO A 754 -19.44 11.41 9.74
N ILE A 755 -20.61 10.85 9.43
CA ILE A 755 -21.56 11.45 8.49
C ILE A 755 -22.04 12.84 8.97
N CYS A 756 -22.22 13.03 10.28
CA CYS A 756 -22.56 14.34 10.86
C CYS A 756 -21.42 15.37 10.72
N THR A 757 -20.16 14.92 10.80
CA THR A 757 -18.97 15.75 10.58
C THR A 757 -18.85 16.17 9.12
N LEU A 758 -19.09 15.27 8.16
CA LEU A 758 -19.13 15.61 6.73
C LEU A 758 -20.28 16.56 6.39
N LYS A 759 -21.50 16.25 6.84
CA LYS A 759 -22.71 17.01 6.47
C LYS A 759 -22.86 18.35 7.18
N ASN A 760 -22.50 18.46 8.47
CA ASN A 760 -22.87 19.61 9.32
C ASN A 760 -21.70 20.23 10.11
N PHE A 761 -20.66 19.47 10.47
CA PHE A 761 -19.63 19.94 11.42
C PHE A 761 -18.18 19.66 10.97
N PRO A 762 -17.75 20.09 9.77
CA PRO A 762 -16.35 19.97 9.36
C PRO A 762 -15.45 20.87 10.24
N ASN A 763 -14.22 20.40 10.49
CA ASN A 763 -13.19 21.13 11.23
C ASN A 763 -11.79 21.00 10.62
N ALA A 764 -11.60 20.07 9.69
CA ALA A 764 -10.38 19.87 8.91
C ALA A 764 -10.69 19.90 7.40
N ILE A 765 -9.71 20.25 6.57
CA ILE A 765 -9.86 20.42 5.11
C ILE A 765 -10.15 19.08 4.41
N GLU A 766 -9.73 17.98 5.03
CA GLU A 766 -10.05 16.60 4.67
C GLU A 766 -11.56 16.34 4.67
N HIS A 767 -12.31 16.93 5.61
CA HIS A 767 -13.76 16.75 5.73
C HIS A 767 -14.51 17.48 4.61
N THR A 768 -14.06 18.68 4.24
CA THR A 768 -14.66 19.44 3.14
C THR A 768 -14.25 18.90 1.77
N LEU A 769 -13.07 18.28 1.64
CA LEU A 769 -12.63 17.60 0.42
C LEU A 769 -13.42 16.30 0.15
N GLN A 770 -13.66 15.47 1.17
CA GLN A 770 -14.55 14.32 1.03
C GLN A 770 -15.98 14.77 0.68
N TRP A 771 -16.54 15.75 1.42
CA TRP A 771 -17.85 16.33 1.09
C TRP A 771 -17.92 16.89 -0.34
N ALA A 772 -16.85 17.54 -0.84
CA ALA A 772 -16.82 18.07 -2.21
C ALA A 772 -16.77 16.96 -3.27
N ARG A 773 -16.12 15.84 -2.98
CA ARG A 773 -16.20 14.62 -3.80
C ARG A 773 -17.60 14.01 -3.75
N ASP A 774 -18.23 13.93 -2.59
CA ASP A 774 -19.61 13.44 -2.44
C ASP A 774 -20.61 14.33 -3.22
N CYS A 775 -20.37 15.64 -3.26
CA CYS A 775 -21.16 16.58 -4.08
C CYS A 775 -20.92 16.41 -5.58
N PHE A 776 -19.69 16.18 -6.02
CA PHE A 776 -19.41 15.85 -7.42
C PHE A 776 -20.17 14.58 -7.83
N GLU A 777 -20.01 13.53 -7.03
CA GLU A 777 -20.56 12.21 -7.30
C GLU A 777 -22.09 12.19 -7.28
N GLY A 778 -22.71 12.83 -6.28
CA GLY A 778 -24.16 12.93 -6.18
C GLY A 778 -24.80 13.75 -7.31
N VAL A 779 -24.12 14.78 -7.83
CA VAL A 779 -24.68 15.69 -8.86
C VAL A 779 -24.38 15.25 -10.29
N PHE A 780 -23.14 14.92 -10.61
CA PHE A 780 -22.70 14.67 -11.98
C PHE A 780 -22.60 13.17 -12.34
N SER A 781 -22.50 12.29 -11.34
CA SER A 781 -22.47 10.83 -11.53
C SER A 781 -23.87 10.22 -11.25
N GLN A 782 -24.27 10.12 -9.97
CA GLN A 782 -25.42 9.33 -9.52
C GLN A 782 -26.78 9.89 -10.00
N THR A 783 -26.99 11.21 -9.87
CA THR A 783 -28.22 11.86 -10.38
C THR A 783 -28.33 11.72 -11.90
N ALA A 784 -27.19 11.79 -12.62
CA ALA A 784 -27.13 11.60 -14.06
C ALA A 784 -27.38 10.13 -14.47
N GLU A 785 -26.83 9.17 -13.72
CA GLU A 785 -27.02 7.74 -13.99
C GLU A 785 -28.46 7.30 -13.75
N ASN A 786 -29.07 7.68 -12.62
CA ASN A 786 -30.48 7.42 -12.36
C ASN A 786 -31.38 7.96 -13.49
N ALA A 787 -31.08 9.15 -14.00
CA ALA A 787 -31.83 9.76 -15.11
C ALA A 787 -31.55 9.06 -16.46
N ALA A 788 -30.31 8.65 -16.73
CA ALA A 788 -29.93 7.90 -17.93
C ALA A 788 -30.56 6.50 -17.94
N LEU A 789 -30.57 5.80 -16.80
CA LEU A 789 -31.24 4.51 -16.63
C LEU A 789 -32.76 4.63 -16.77
N TYR A 790 -33.39 5.69 -16.22
CA TYR A 790 -34.81 5.98 -16.46
C TYR A 790 -35.13 6.17 -17.96
N ILE A 791 -34.24 6.79 -18.73
CA ILE A 791 -34.40 7.00 -20.18
C ILE A 791 -34.20 5.68 -20.98
N THR A 792 -33.34 4.77 -20.51
CA THR A 792 -32.82 3.65 -21.32
C THR A 792 -33.29 2.25 -20.91
N ASP A 793 -33.63 2.01 -19.64
CA ASP A 793 -34.10 0.71 -19.13
C ASP A 793 -35.62 0.73 -18.87
N PRO A 794 -36.44 0.05 -19.69
CA PRO A 794 -37.89 -0.01 -19.52
C PRO A 794 -38.35 -0.55 -18.16
N ASN A 795 -37.48 -1.27 -17.43
CA ASN A 795 -37.76 -1.91 -16.16
C ASN A 795 -37.25 -1.08 -14.96
N PHE A 796 -36.68 0.11 -15.19
CA PHE A 796 -36.09 0.94 -14.13
C PHE A 796 -37.10 1.23 -13.01
N ILE A 797 -38.29 1.72 -13.35
CA ILE A 797 -39.34 2.04 -12.35
C ILE A 797 -39.73 0.79 -11.54
N GLU A 798 -39.92 -0.35 -12.20
CA GLU A 798 -40.30 -1.61 -11.53
C GLU A 798 -39.18 -2.15 -10.62
N ARG A 799 -37.91 -1.87 -10.95
CA ARG A 799 -36.75 -2.22 -10.12
C ARG A 799 -36.64 -1.28 -8.91
N THR A 800 -36.73 0.03 -9.14
CA THR A 800 -36.63 1.07 -8.11
C THR A 800 -37.73 0.94 -7.06
N LEU A 801 -38.97 0.65 -7.47
CA LEU A 801 -40.09 0.43 -6.54
C LEU A 801 -40.03 -0.90 -5.75
N LYS A 802 -39.04 -1.77 -6.03
CA LYS A 802 -38.77 -2.99 -5.24
C LYS A 802 -37.60 -2.83 -4.26
N LEU A 803 -36.99 -1.65 -4.19
CA LEU A 803 -35.98 -1.33 -3.19
C LEU A 803 -36.62 -1.08 -1.81
N THR A 804 -35.85 -1.28 -0.76
CA THR A 804 -36.31 -1.24 0.64
C THR A 804 -36.10 0.12 1.29
N GLY A 805 -36.99 0.50 2.21
CA GLY A 805 -36.90 1.77 2.93
C GLY A 805 -37.10 2.98 2.01
N ILE A 806 -36.37 4.06 2.27
CA ILE A 806 -36.53 5.36 1.59
C ILE A 806 -35.94 5.41 0.17
N GLN A 807 -35.12 4.43 -0.23
CA GLN A 807 -34.40 4.39 -1.51
C GLN A 807 -35.27 4.66 -2.76
N PRO A 808 -36.51 4.13 -2.89
CA PRO A 808 -37.35 4.43 -4.06
C PRO A 808 -37.67 5.92 -4.20
N LEU A 809 -37.87 6.63 -3.08
CA LEU A 809 -38.15 8.06 -3.06
C LEU A 809 -36.91 8.87 -3.43
N GLU A 810 -35.75 8.58 -2.83
CA GLU A 810 -34.50 9.29 -3.12
C GLU A 810 -34.10 9.18 -4.60
N ILE A 811 -34.20 7.97 -5.18
CA ILE A 811 -33.90 7.74 -6.59
C ILE A 811 -34.89 8.49 -7.49
N LEU A 812 -36.20 8.38 -7.25
CA LEU A 812 -37.20 9.07 -8.06
C LEU A 812 -37.11 10.60 -7.93
N GLU A 813 -36.72 11.14 -6.77
CA GLU A 813 -36.43 12.57 -6.61
C GLU A 813 -35.18 13.00 -7.38
N SER A 814 -34.11 12.18 -7.43
CA SER A 814 -32.95 12.48 -8.28
C SER A 814 -33.33 12.52 -9.77
N VAL A 815 -34.17 11.59 -10.25
CA VAL A 815 -34.67 11.55 -11.63
C VAL A 815 -35.55 12.76 -11.93
N LYS A 816 -36.48 13.13 -11.03
CA LYS A 816 -37.29 14.35 -11.16
C LYS A 816 -36.44 15.61 -11.21
N LYS A 817 -35.43 15.71 -10.33
CA LYS A 817 -34.49 16.83 -10.27
C LYS A 817 -33.72 16.99 -11.57
N ALA A 818 -33.29 15.89 -12.18
CA ALA A 818 -32.58 15.88 -13.46
C ALA A 818 -33.48 16.20 -14.67
N LEU A 819 -34.66 15.58 -14.74
CA LEU A 819 -35.51 15.62 -15.94
C LEU A 819 -36.53 16.76 -15.97
N ILE A 820 -36.90 17.31 -14.81
CA ILE A 820 -37.93 18.34 -14.65
C ILE A 820 -37.38 19.60 -14.00
N ASP A 821 -36.85 19.53 -12.77
CA ASP A 821 -36.60 20.74 -11.97
C ASP A 821 -35.38 21.54 -12.44
N ASN A 822 -34.26 20.86 -12.73
CA ASN A 822 -32.97 21.50 -13.04
C ASN A 822 -32.47 21.21 -14.47
N LYS A 823 -33.34 20.75 -15.39
CA LYS A 823 -32.90 20.39 -16.74
C LYS A 823 -32.47 21.64 -17.54
N PRO A 824 -31.19 21.78 -17.93
CA PRO A 824 -30.75 22.90 -18.75
C PRO A 824 -31.17 22.75 -20.21
N LYS A 825 -31.41 23.87 -20.89
CA LYS A 825 -31.69 23.98 -22.33
C LYS A 825 -30.48 24.50 -23.10
N ASP A 826 -29.71 25.39 -22.50
CA ASP A 826 -28.46 25.96 -23.02
C ASP A 826 -27.45 26.22 -21.89
N PHE A 827 -26.30 26.82 -22.22
CA PHE A 827 -25.23 27.10 -21.25
C PHE A 827 -25.58 28.21 -20.24
N ALA A 828 -26.53 29.11 -20.54
CA ALA A 828 -26.98 30.12 -19.59
C ALA A 828 -27.81 29.49 -18.46
N ASP A 829 -28.69 28.53 -18.80
CA ASP A 829 -29.38 27.70 -17.79
C ASP A 829 -28.34 26.98 -16.88
N CYS A 830 -27.22 26.50 -17.43
CA CYS A 830 -26.14 25.88 -16.64
C CYS A 830 -25.44 26.86 -15.68
N ILE A 831 -25.28 28.13 -16.06
CA ILE A 831 -24.72 29.19 -15.19
C ILE A 831 -25.71 29.55 -14.07
N GLU A 832 -27.00 29.69 -14.40
CA GLU A 832 -28.07 29.95 -13.43
C GLU A 832 -28.16 28.81 -12.40
N TRP A 833 -28.22 27.56 -12.86
CA TRP A 833 -28.18 26.39 -11.98
C TRP A 833 -26.96 26.40 -11.05
N ALA A 834 -25.75 26.64 -11.58
CA ALA A 834 -24.53 26.66 -10.79
C ALA A 834 -24.52 27.79 -9.74
N ARG A 835 -25.07 28.96 -10.06
CA ARG A 835 -25.21 30.09 -9.11
C ARG A 835 -26.24 29.81 -8.01
N LEU A 836 -27.37 29.18 -8.35
CA LEU A 836 -28.40 28.79 -7.38
C LEU A 836 -27.91 27.65 -6.48
N TYR A 837 -27.17 26.68 -7.04
CA TYR A 837 -26.54 25.62 -6.26
C TYR A 837 -25.46 26.17 -5.31
N TRP A 838 -24.69 27.18 -5.73
CA TRP A 838 -23.79 27.91 -4.83
C TRP A 838 -24.52 28.56 -3.65
N GLU A 839 -25.64 29.26 -3.89
CA GLU A 839 -26.43 29.87 -2.80
C GLU A 839 -26.91 28.80 -1.83
N GLU A 840 -27.39 27.67 -2.36
CA GLU A 840 -27.92 26.59 -1.56
C GLU A 840 -26.86 25.98 -0.64
N GLN A 841 -25.68 25.64 -1.16
CA GLN A 841 -24.63 24.98 -0.37
C GLN A 841 -23.91 25.92 0.61
N TYR A 842 -23.59 27.15 0.20
CA TYR A 842 -22.66 28.02 0.94
C TYR A 842 -23.34 29.17 1.70
N ALA A 843 -24.64 29.38 1.47
CA ALA A 843 -25.41 30.40 2.15
C ALA A 843 -26.68 29.84 2.82
N ASN A 844 -27.58 29.17 2.09
CA ASN A 844 -28.89 28.75 2.61
C ASN A 844 -28.80 27.64 3.65
N GLN A 845 -28.07 26.56 3.36
CA GLN A 845 -27.90 25.47 4.32
C GLN A 845 -27.16 25.93 5.59
N ILE A 846 -26.29 26.93 5.48
CA ILE A 846 -25.64 27.57 6.62
C ILE A 846 -26.63 28.47 7.40
N LYS A 847 -27.47 29.27 6.72
CA LYS A 847 -28.57 30.04 7.35
C LYS A 847 -29.54 29.10 8.10
N GLN A 848 -29.87 27.94 7.54
CA GLN A 848 -30.69 26.91 8.19
C GLN A 848 -29.98 26.29 9.40
N LEU A 849 -28.70 25.92 9.27
CA LEU A 849 -27.91 25.32 10.34
C LEU A 849 -27.76 26.26 11.55
N LEU A 850 -27.57 27.56 11.31
CA LEU A 850 -27.52 28.59 12.35
C LEU A 850 -28.89 28.94 12.95
N TYR A 851 -29.98 28.77 12.20
CA TYR A 851 -31.34 28.86 12.74
C TYR A 851 -31.66 27.66 13.64
N ASN A 852 -31.17 26.48 13.29
CA ASN A 852 -31.24 25.26 14.09
C ASN A 852 -30.34 25.30 15.34
N PHE A 853 -29.14 25.87 15.21
CA PHE A 853 -28.16 26.00 16.30
C PHE A 853 -27.56 27.41 16.34
N PRO A 854 -28.19 28.36 17.07
CA PRO A 854 -27.69 29.72 17.20
C PRO A 854 -26.22 29.81 17.64
N PRO A 855 -25.45 30.84 17.21
CA PRO A 855 -24.04 30.99 17.57
C PRO A 855 -23.76 31.03 19.09
N ASP A 856 -24.73 31.51 19.87
CA ASP A 856 -24.71 31.64 21.32
C ASP A 856 -25.36 30.46 22.08
N GLN A 857 -25.81 29.42 21.36
CA GLN A 857 -26.44 28.26 21.99
C GLN A 857 -25.47 27.51 22.93
N VAL A 858 -25.98 27.15 24.11
CA VAL A 858 -25.34 26.22 25.04
C VAL A 858 -25.95 24.81 24.99
N THR A 859 -25.15 23.83 25.39
CA THR A 859 -25.57 22.44 25.65
C THR A 859 -26.38 22.33 26.95
N SER A 860 -26.94 21.15 27.22
CA SER A 860 -27.54 20.81 28.51
C SER A 860 -26.57 20.85 29.70
N SER A 861 -25.25 20.84 29.45
CA SER A 861 -24.20 21.04 30.46
C SER A 861 -23.73 22.50 30.59
N GLY A 862 -24.39 23.45 29.91
CA GLY A 862 -24.06 24.88 29.95
C GLY A 862 -22.80 25.29 29.18
N GLN A 863 -22.21 24.38 28.40
CA GLN A 863 -21.05 24.66 27.55
C GLN A 863 -21.50 25.20 26.18
N PRO A 864 -20.73 26.06 25.49
CA PRO A 864 -21.07 26.50 24.14
C PRO A 864 -21.19 25.32 23.18
N PHE A 865 -22.28 25.25 22.40
CA PHE A 865 -22.50 24.19 21.41
C PHE A 865 -21.43 24.21 20.30
N TRP A 866 -21.03 25.42 19.90
CA TRP A 866 -19.97 25.67 18.92
C TRP A 866 -18.61 25.75 19.60
N SER A 867 -18.14 24.61 20.10
CA SER A 867 -16.83 24.44 20.76
C SER A 867 -16.12 23.19 20.27
N GLY A 868 -14.80 23.12 20.51
CA GLY A 868 -13.95 21.97 20.14
C GLY A 868 -14.08 21.61 18.65
N PRO A 869 -14.62 20.42 18.30
CA PRO A 869 -14.70 19.97 16.91
C PRO A 869 -15.82 20.65 16.11
N LYS A 870 -16.66 21.50 16.74
CA LYS A 870 -17.79 22.19 16.10
C LYS A 870 -17.45 23.67 15.88
N ARG A 871 -16.83 23.98 14.73
CA ARG A 871 -16.52 25.36 14.31
C ARG A 871 -17.83 26.07 13.91
N CYS A 872 -18.10 27.25 14.48
CA CYS A 872 -19.30 28.03 14.15
C CYS A 872 -19.19 28.62 12.73
N PRO A 873 -20.08 28.23 11.79
CA PRO A 873 -19.99 28.66 10.40
C PRO A 873 -20.57 30.06 10.18
N GLU A 874 -20.16 30.69 9.08
CA GLU A 874 -20.75 31.94 8.58
C GLU A 874 -21.27 31.73 7.14
N PRO A 875 -22.48 32.20 6.79
CA PRO A 875 -23.01 32.09 5.44
C PRO A 875 -22.27 33.06 4.51
N LEU A 876 -21.75 32.54 3.38
CA LEU A 876 -21.04 33.38 2.42
C LEU A 876 -22.02 34.24 1.61
N LEU A 877 -21.53 35.41 1.16
CA LEU A 877 -22.19 36.25 0.18
C LEU A 877 -21.49 36.07 -1.17
N PHE A 878 -22.24 35.87 -2.25
CA PHE A 878 -21.66 35.71 -3.58
C PHE A 878 -21.02 37.02 -4.06
N ASP A 879 -19.87 36.90 -4.70
CA ASP A 879 -19.17 38.01 -5.36
C ASP A 879 -18.51 37.45 -6.61
N VAL A 880 -18.86 38.01 -7.76
CA VAL A 880 -18.33 37.62 -9.07
C VAL A 880 -16.85 38.02 -9.25
N LYS A 881 -16.33 38.93 -8.41
CA LYS A 881 -14.91 39.33 -8.42
C LYS A 881 -14.02 38.44 -7.58
N ASN A 882 -14.58 37.62 -6.68
CA ASN A 882 -13.82 36.63 -5.93
C ASN A 882 -13.55 35.43 -6.86
N SER A 883 -12.26 35.15 -7.12
CA SER A 883 -11.85 34.09 -8.04
C SER A 883 -12.44 32.73 -7.62
N LEU A 884 -12.38 32.38 -6.34
CA LEU A 884 -12.90 31.11 -5.82
C LEU A 884 -14.41 30.95 -6.04
N HIS A 885 -15.17 32.04 -5.97
CA HIS A 885 -16.61 32.04 -6.24
C HIS A 885 -16.90 31.83 -7.74
N LEU A 886 -16.11 32.46 -8.61
CA LEU A 886 -16.21 32.30 -10.06
C LEU A 886 -15.70 30.92 -10.53
N ASP A 887 -14.63 30.39 -9.92
CA ASP A 887 -14.03 29.08 -10.21
C ASP A 887 -15.05 27.94 -10.00
N PHE A 888 -15.82 27.99 -8.90
CA PHE A 888 -16.90 27.04 -8.64
C PHE A 888 -17.96 27.08 -9.75
N VAL A 889 -18.46 28.27 -10.12
CA VAL A 889 -19.48 28.40 -11.18
C VAL A 889 -18.92 27.95 -12.52
N TYR A 890 -17.70 28.36 -12.85
CA TYR A 890 -16.99 27.99 -14.07
C TYR A 890 -16.86 26.46 -14.22
N ALA A 891 -16.47 25.76 -13.15
CA ALA A 891 -16.40 24.30 -13.16
C ALA A 891 -17.80 23.66 -13.19
N ALA A 892 -18.68 24.01 -12.24
CA ALA A 892 -20.00 23.39 -12.10
C ALA A 892 -20.89 23.57 -13.34
N SER A 893 -20.90 24.74 -13.97
CA SER A 893 -21.69 24.98 -15.20
C SER A 893 -21.15 24.20 -16.41
N ASN A 894 -19.83 24.04 -16.54
CA ASN A 894 -19.22 23.25 -17.62
C ASN A 894 -19.42 21.74 -17.43
N LEU A 895 -19.35 21.24 -16.19
CA LEU A 895 -19.67 19.85 -15.87
C LEU A 895 -21.15 19.56 -16.12
N MET A 896 -22.04 20.46 -15.70
CA MET A 896 -23.49 20.37 -15.98
C MET A 896 -23.78 20.37 -17.48
N ALA A 897 -23.12 21.24 -18.26
CA ALA A 897 -23.25 21.24 -19.71
C ALA A 897 -22.82 19.91 -20.34
N GLN A 898 -21.72 19.31 -19.87
CA GLN A 898 -21.20 18.02 -20.34
C GLN A 898 -22.19 16.86 -20.08
N VAL A 899 -22.83 16.83 -18.90
CA VAL A 899 -23.83 15.82 -18.53
C VAL A 899 -25.03 15.79 -19.50
N TYR A 900 -25.45 16.96 -20.01
CA TYR A 900 -26.58 17.10 -20.93
C TYR A 900 -26.18 17.23 -22.41
N GLY A 901 -24.89 17.08 -22.75
CA GLY A 901 -24.39 17.22 -24.12
C GLY A 901 -24.46 18.65 -24.68
N ILE A 902 -24.57 19.66 -23.81
CA ILE A 902 -24.59 21.08 -24.18
C ILE A 902 -23.15 21.54 -24.43
N PRO A 903 -22.88 22.36 -25.47
CA PRO A 903 -21.55 22.92 -25.71
C PRO A 903 -21.02 23.70 -24.50
N GLN A 904 -19.87 23.25 -23.99
CA GLN A 904 -19.14 23.92 -22.91
C GLN A 904 -18.65 25.31 -23.34
N MET A 905 -18.64 26.25 -22.40
CA MET A 905 -18.11 27.59 -22.61
C MET A 905 -17.04 27.90 -21.56
N ARG A 906 -15.81 28.12 -22.02
CA ARG A 906 -14.63 28.35 -21.15
C ARG A 906 -14.22 29.83 -21.03
N ASP A 907 -15.03 30.73 -21.58
CA ASP A 907 -14.91 32.19 -21.45
C ASP A 907 -15.38 32.62 -20.04
N ARG A 908 -14.46 33.15 -19.23
CA ARG A 908 -14.73 33.53 -17.83
C ARG A 908 -15.46 34.86 -17.74
N GLU A 909 -15.16 35.78 -18.63
CA GLU A 909 -15.75 37.11 -18.74
C GLU A 909 -17.23 37.03 -19.13
N TYR A 910 -17.59 36.12 -20.05
CA TYR A 910 -18.97 35.79 -20.38
C TYR A 910 -19.73 35.23 -19.17
N ILE A 911 -19.13 34.26 -18.46
CA ILE A 911 -19.76 33.65 -17.27
C ILE A 911 -19.97 34.72 -16.17
N ALA A 912 -18.95 35.54 -15.91
CA ALA A 912 -19.01 36.66 -14.97
C ALA A 912 -20.06 37.73 -15.38
N CYS A 913 -20.25 37.97 -16.67
CA CYS A 913 -21.29 38.85 -17.18
C CYS A 913 -22.70 38.25 -16.96
N LYS A 914 -22.91 36.97 -17.30
CA LYS A 914 -24.20 36.30 -17.15
C LYS A 914 -24.61 36.12 -15.69
N LEU A 915 -23.64 35.87 -14.81
CA LEU A 915 -23.85 35.76 -13.36
C LEU A 915 -24.55 36.97 -12.73
N GLN A 916 -24.32 38.18 -13.27
CA GLN A 916 -24.94 39.42 -12.78
C GLN A 916 -26.43 39.53 -13.09
N CYS A 917 -26.96 38.68 -13.98
CA CYS A 917 -28.38 38.66 -14.36
C CYS A 917 -29.22 37.65 -13.56
N VAL A 918 -28.59 36.64 -12.94
CA VAL A 918 -29.27 35.53 -12.26
C VAL A 918 -30.08 36.05 -11.06
N GLN A 919 -31.37 35.70 -11.01
CA GLN A 919 -32.24 36.07 -9.90
C GLN A 919 -32.17 35.00 -8.81
N VAL A 920 -31.72 35.39 -7.61
CA VAL A 920 -31.53 34.47 -6.49
C VAL A 920 -32.72 34.61 -5.52
N PRO A 921 -33.51 33.55 -5.27
CA PRO A 921 -34.63 33.61 -4.34
C PRO A 921 -34.19 33.94 -2.90
N GLU A 922 -35.00 34.71 -2.18
CA GLU A 922 -34.78 34.96 -0.75
C GLU A 922 -35.01 33.69 0.06
N PHE A 923 -34.04 33.34 0.92
CA PHE A 923 -34.12 32.16 1.77
C PHE A 923 -34.79 32.45 3.11
N GLN A 924 -35.79 31.64 3.45
CA GLN A 924 -36.45 31.65 4.76
C GLN A 924 -36.23 30.30 5.45
N PRO A 925 -35.63 30.26 6.67
CA PRO A 925 -35.37 29.02 7.38
C PRO A 925 -36.67 28.36 7.85
N ARG A 926 -36.70 27.03 7.83
CA ARG A 926 -37.87 26.22 8.19
C ARG A 926 -37.76 25.71 9.62
N SER A 927 -38.81 25.89 10.42
CA SER A 927 -38.94 25.25 11.73
C SER A 927 -39.19 23.74 11.57
N GLY A 928 -38.68 22.92 12.50
CA GLY A 928 -38.92 21.48 12.52
C GLY A 928 -37.99 20.64 11.63
N VAL A 929 -37.01 21.24 10.94
CA VAL A 929 -35.91 20.51 10.30
C VAL A 929 -35.06 19.86 11.39
N LYS A 930 -34.91 18.53 11.38
CA LYS A 930 -33.94 17.82 12.22
C LYS A 930 -32.54 17.92 11.60
N ILE A 931 -31.53 18.08 12.46
CA ILE A 931 -30.12 18.07 12.06
C ILE A 931 -29.34 17.30 13.14
N GLU A 932 -28.79 16.15 12.76
CA GLU A 932 -28.17 15.23 13.72
C GLU A 932 -26.80 15.72 14.22
N THR A 933 -26.62 15.69 15.54
CA THR A 933 -25.52 16.38 16.26
C THR A 933 -24.40 15.48 16.76
N ASN A 934 -24.56 14.16 16.66
CA ASN A 934 -23.57 13.11 16.92
C ASN A 934 -23.95 11.82 16.16
N GLU A 935 -23.05 10.83 16.12
CA GLU A 935 -23.30 9.57 15.42
C GLU A 935 -24.36 8.68 16.10
N ALA A 936 -24.45 8.69 17.43
CA ALA A 936 -25.39 7.85 18.16
C ALA A 936 -26.85 8.20 17.84
N ALA A 937 -27.16 9.49 17.69
CA ALA A 937 -28.48 9.96 17.29
C ALA A 937 -28.78 9.68 15.81
N ALA A 938 -27.80 9.93 14.92
CA ALA A 938 -27.92 9.59 13.50
C ALA A 938 -28.11 8.08 13.25
N ALA A 939 -27.39 7.23 13.99
CA ALA A 939 -27.54 5.78 13.95
C ALA A 939 -28.83 5.30 14.61
N ALA A 940 -29.32 6.00 15.65
CA ALA A 940 -30.63 5.70 16.24
C ALA A 940 -31.77 6.01 15.25
N GLU A 941 -31.74 7.13 14.53
CA GLU A 941 -32.74 7.39 13.48
C GLU A 941 -32.59 6.42 12.29
N ALA A 942 -31.36 6.11 11.86
CA ALA A 942 -31.12 5.14 10.79
C ALA A 942 -31.63 3.73 11.11
N ASN A 943 -31.51 3.28 12.37
CA ASN A 943 -32.08 2.00 12.82
C ASN A 943 -33.60 2.07 13.08
N ASN A 944 -34.17 3.26 13.28
CA ASN A 944 -35.63 3.45 13.38
C ASN A 944 -36.32 3.61 12.00
N HIS A 945 -35.56 3.69 10.90
CA HIS A 945 -36.14 3.73 9.54
C HIS A 945 -36.80 2.41 9.07
N ASP A 946 -36.75 1.35 9.89
CA ASP A 946 -37.58 0.14 9.72
C ASP A 946 -39.08 0.39 10.07
N GLY A 947 -39.41 1.59 10.59
CA GLY A 947 -40.78 1.97 11.01
C GLY A 947 -41.36 3.23 10.35
N SER A 948 -40.64 3.92 9.46
CA SER A 948 -41.19 5.05 8.70
C SER A 948 -41.85 4.55 7.41
N GLU A 949 -43.18 4.60 7.32
CA GLU A 949 -43.86 4.37 6.03
C GLU A 949 -43.31 5.35 4.98
N VAL A 950 -42.89 4.81 3.83
CA VAL A 950 -42.53 5.63 2.67
C VAL A 950 -43.74 6.48 2.29
N ASP A 951 -43.54 7.77 2.07
CA ASP A 951 -44.57 8.71 1.61
C ASP A 951 -45.04 8.31 0.20
N GLN A 952 -45.98 7.37 0.14
CA GLN A 952 -46.50 6.80 -1.10
C GLN A 952 -47.22 7.85 -1.93
N ASP A 953 -47.85 8.86 -1.32
CA ASP A 953 -48.50 9.95 -2.04
C ASP A 953 -47.47 10.82 -2.77
N ARG A 954 -46.33 11.11 -2.13
CA ARG A 954 -45.20 11.81 -2.76
C ARG A 954 -44.52 10.96 -3.84
N VAL A 955 -44.30 9.66 -3.61
CA VAL A 955 -43.80 8.73 -4.64
C VAL A 955 -44.73 8.68 -5.85
N ASN A 956 -46.04 8.48 -5.63
CA ASN A 956 -47.05 8.46 -6.69
C ASN A 956 -47.13 9.80 -7.43
N LYS A 957 -47.02 10.93 -6.73
CA LYS A 957 -46.95 12.26 -7.36
C LYS A 957 -45.75 12.37 -8.29
N ILE A 958 -44.55 11.99 -7.84
CA ILE A 958 -43.33 12.04 -8.66
C ILE A 958 -43.45 11.11 -9.87
N LEU A 959 -44.00 9.90 -9.70
CA LEU A 959 -44.26 8.97 -10.80
C LEU A 959 -45.20 9.56 -11.86
N ASN A 960 -46.29 10.23 -11.44
CA ASN A 960 -47.21 10.89 -12.36
C ASN A 960 -46.55 12.05 -13.13
N GLU A 961 -45.73 12.87 -12.45
CA GLU A 961 -44.98 13.97 -13.07
C GLU A 961 -43.92 13.46 -14.07
N LEU A 962 -43.24 12.36 -13.76
CA LEU A 962 -42.28 11.70 -14.65
C LEU A 962 -42.94 11.00 -15.85
N GLN A 963 -44.08 10.32 -15.63
CA GLN A 963 -44.84 9.68 -16.71
C GLN A 963 -45.42 10.70 -17.70
N ALA A 964 -45.77 11.91 -17.23
CA ALA A 964 -46.26 13.00 -18.08
C ALA A 964 -45.21 13.51 -19.09
N LEU A 965 -43.91 13.21 -18.91
CA LEU A 965 -42.86 13.50 -19.89
C LEU A 965 -42.94 12.63 -21.14
N GLY A 966 -43.60 11.46 -21.06
CA GLY A 966 -43.68 10.50 -22.15
C GLY A 966 -42.31 9.95 -22.58
N LYS A 967 -42.15 9.65 -23.87
CA LYS A 967 -40.87 9.14 -24.41
C LYS A 967 -39.88 10.28 -24.64
N LEU A 968 -38.77 10.24 -23.92
CA LEU A 968 -37.66 11.17 -24.06
C LEU A 968 -36.71 10.74 -25.21
N ASN A 969 -36.32 11.71 -26.04
CA ASN A 969 -35.44 11.51 -27.20
C ASN A 969 -34.13 12.31 -27.06
N PHE A 970 -33.45 12.18 -25.92
CA PHE A 970 -32.13 12.74 -25.66
C PHE A 970 -31.36 11.84 -24.69
N SER A 971 -30.03 11.95 -24.67
CA SER A 971 -29.16 11.21 -23.75
C SER A 971 -28.70 12.09 -22.59
N ILE A 972 -28.47 11.48 -21.43
CA ILE A 972 -27.71 12.05 -20.31
C ILE A 972 -26.45 11.20 -20.16
N THR A 973 -25.31 11.85 -19.93
CA THR A 973 -24.00 11.20 -19.78
C THR A 973 -23.50 11.39 -18.34
N PRO A 974 -23.52 10.35 -17.49
CA PRO A 974 -22.90 10.41 -16.18
C PRO A 974 -21.39 10.67 -16.32
N LEU A 975 -20.84 11.54 -15.47
CA LEU A 975 -19.39 11.75 -15.42
C LEU A 975 -18.77 10.71 -14.49
N GLN A 976 -17.61 10.16 -14.85
CA GLN A 976 -16.80 9.37 -13.94
C GLN A 976 -15.64 10.24 -13.43
N PHE A 977 -15.39 10.20 -12.12
CA PHE A 977 -14.37 11.03 -11.49
C PHE A 977 -12.95 10.60 -11.87
N GLU A 978 -12.37 11.27 -12.86
CA GLU A 978 -10.94 11.24 -13.16
C GLU A 978 -10.21 12.39 -12.47
N LYS A 979 -9.10 12.06 -11.79
CA LYS A 979 -8.23 12.95 -11.01
C LYS A 979 -6.94 13.37 -11.76
N ASP A 980 -6.52 12.59 -12.75
CA ASP A 980 -5.22 12.73 -13.44
C ASP A 980 -5.27 13.32 -14.86
N ASP A 981 -6.47 13.74 -15.30
CA ASP A 981 -6.67 14.73 -16.36
C ASP A 981 -7.08 16.07 -15.73
N ASP A 982 -6.30 17.11 -15.98
CA ASP A 982 -6.53 18.46 -15.46
C ASP A 982 -7.39 19.35 -16.39
N THR A 983 -7.93 18.81 -17.48
CA THR A 983 -8.74 19.57 -18.48
C THR A 983 -10.26 19.40 -18.32
N ASN A 984 -10.69 18.29 -17.71
CA ASN A 984 -12.10 17.92 -17.47
C ASN A 984 -12.83 18.78 -16.41
N LEU A 985 -12.12 19.58 -15.61
CA LEU A 985 -12.63 20.38 -14.49
C LEU A 985 -13.15 19.61 -13.25
N HIS A 986 -12.95 18.29 -13.15
CA HIS A 986 -13.34 17.51 -11.97
C HIS A 986 -12.60 17.99 -10.71
N MET A 987 -11.27 18.09 -10.77
CA MET A 987 -10.47 18.60 -9.66
C MET A 987 -10.71 20.09 -9.40
N ASP A 988 -10.96 20.89 -10.44
CA ASP A 988 -11.30 22.32 -10.31
C ASP A 988 -12.61 22.53 -9.54
N PHE A 989 -13.63 21.72 -9.82
CA PHE A 989 -14.87 21.69 -9.03
C PHE A 989 -14.59 21.30 -7.58
N ILE A 990 -13.87 20.20 -7.33
CA ILE A 990 -13.63 19.71 -5.96
C ILE A 990 -12.82 20.71 -5.13
N VAL A 991 -11.77 21.32 -5.71
CA VAL A 991 -10.95 22.35 -5.05
C VAL A 991 -11.81 23.56 -4.69
N ALA A 992 -12.57 24.09 -5.65
CA ALA A 992 -13.41 25.27 -5.41
C ALA A 992 -14.53 24.97 -4.39
N ALA A 993 -15.22 23.83 -4.56
CA ALA A 993 -16.32 23.43 -3.70
C ALA A 993 -15.87 23.17 -2.24
N SER A 994 -14.71 22.53 -2.06
CA SER A 994 -14.12 22.30 -0.75
C SER A 994 -13.68 23.62 -0.09
N ASN A 995 -12.94 24.46 -0.82
CA ASN A 995 -12.41 25.70 -0.25
C ASN A 995 -13.50 26.74 0.08
N LEU A 996 -14.62 26.75 -0.65
CA LEU A 996 -15.82 27.52 -0.27
C LEU A 996 -16.40 27.04 1.07
N ARG A 997 -16.54 25.72 1.26
CA ARG A 997 -16.99 25.14 2.52
C ARG A 997 -15.97 25.33 3.64
N ALA A 998 -14.68 25.28 3.34
CA ALA A 998 -13.62 25.61 4.29
C ALA A 998 -13.76 27.04 4.78
N ALA A 999 -14.02 28.00 3.88
CA ALA A 999 -14.30 29.39 4.24
C ALA A 999 -15.53 29.56 5.13
N ASN A 1000 -16.65 28.84 4.88
CA ASN A 1000 -17.81 28.86 5.80
C ASN A 1000 -17.42 28.53 7.25
N TYR A 1001 -16.63 27.48 7.46
CA TYR A 1001 -16.26 26.97 8.80
C TYR A 1001 -14.89 27.51 9.28
N LYS A 1002 -14.34 28.53 8.61
CA LYS A 1002 -13.04 29.16 8.92
C LYS A 1002 -11.88 28.16 8.98
N ILE A 1003 -11.92 27.14 8.13
CA ILE A 1003 -10.87 26.11 7.97
C ILE A 1003 -9.84 26.62 6.94
N PRO A 1004 -8.53 26.44 7.16
CA PRO A 1004 -7.52 26.78 6.16
C PRO A 1004 -7.75 26.02 4.83
N PRO A 1005 -7.75 26.71 3.67
CA PRO A 1005 -7.98 26.07 2.37
C PRO A 1005 -6.80 25.18 1.94
N ALA A 1006 -7.06 24.24 1.02
CA ALA A 1006 -6.03 23.45 0.34
C ALA A 1006 -5.79 23.96 -1.09
N ASP A 1007 -4.55 23.83 -1.56
CA ASP A 1007 -4.21 23.97 -2.98
C ASP A 1007 -4.70 22.77 -3.81
N ARG A 1008 -4.51 22.81 -5.14
CA ARG A 1008 -4.84 21.70 -6.04
C ARG A 1008 -4.08 20.42 -5.68
N HIS A 1009 -2.84 20.53 -5.20
CA HIS A 1009 -1.94 19.41 -4.93
C HIS A 1009 -2.39 18.58 -3.72
N LYS A 1010 -2.61 19.22 -2.56
CA LYS A 1010 -3.17 18.59 -1.36
C LYS A 1010 -4.62 18.14 -1.60
N SER A 1011 -5.42 18.91 -2.34
CA SER A 1011 -6.79 18.50 -2.69
C SER A 1011 -6.82 17.22 -3.52
N LYS A 1012 -5.96 17.12 -4.53
CA LYS A 1012 -5.83 15.95 -5.41
C LYS A 1012 -5.30 14.71 -4.67
N LEU A 1013 -4.44 14.88 -3.66
CA LEU A 1013 -4.04 13.78 -2.76
C LEU A 1013 -5.26 13.13 -2.09
N ILE A 1014 -6.02 13.95 -1.37
CA ILE A 1014 -7.08 13.50 -0.47
C ILE A 1014 -8.32 13.07 -1.26
N ALA A 1015 -8.87 13.96 -2.09
CA ALA A 1015 -10.08 13.66 -2.86
C ALA A 1015 -9.82 12.58 -3.93
N GLY A 1016 -8.60 12.53 -4.49
CA GLY A 1016 -8.18 11.46 -5.41
C GLY A 1016 -7.94 10.10 -4.75
N LYS A 1017 -7.94 10.00 -3.41
CA LYS A 1017 -7.42 8.84 -2.65
C LYS A 1017 -6.07 8.36 -3.19
N ILE A 1018 -5.16 9.29 -3.45
CA ILE A 1018 -3.88 8.98 -4.07
C ILE A 1018 -2.96 8.29 -3.06
N ILE A 1019 -2.58 7.05 -3.38
CA ILE A 1019 -1.49 6.33 -2.71
C ILE A 1019 -0.14 6.96 -3.15
N PRO A 1020 0.68 7.48 -2.22
CA PRO A 1020 2.06 7.89 -2.50
C PRO A 1020 2.94 6.69 -2.88
N ALA A 1021 3.83 6.85 -3.85
CA ALA A 1021 4.67 5.76 -4.34
C ALA A 1021 5.95 6.26 -5.01
N ILE A 1022 7.04 5.49 -4.88
CA ILE A 1022 8.37 5.81 -5.42
C ILE A 1022 9.07 4.54 -5.92
N ALA A 1023 9.84 4.65 -7.01
CA ALA A 1023 10.47 3.51 -7.68
C ALA A 1023 11.43 2.70 -6.77
N THR A 1024 12.12 3.37 -5.84
CA THR A 1024 13.09 2.78 -4.90
C THR A 1024 12.48 1.66 -4.05
N THR A 1025 11.38 1.94 -3.33
CA THR A 1025 10.67 0.94 -2.52
C THR A 1025 9.99 -0.12 -3.38
N THR A 1026 9.47 0.23 -4.56
CA THR A 1026 8.94 -0.76 -5.51
C THR A 1026 10.00 -1.75 -5.97
N SER A 1027 11.20 -1.26 -6.30
CA SER A 1027 12.37 -2.07 -6.69
C SER A 1027 12.81 -2.99 -5.55
N LEU A 1028 12.86 -2.48 -4.32
CA LEU A 1028 13.19 -3.26 -3.12
C LEU A 1028 12.24 -4.45 -2.91
N VAL A 1029 10.95 -4.15 -2.78
CA VAL A 1029 9.88 -5.12 -2.52
C VAL A 1029 9.82 -6.18 -3.62
N SER A 1030 9.93 -5.77 -4.87
CA SER A 1030 9.85 -6.70 -6.03
C SER A 1030 11.07 -7.61 -6.15
N GLY A 1031 12.23 -7.20 -5.61
CA GLY A 1031 13.38 -8.09 -5.43
C GLY A 1031 13.08 -9.19 -4.41
N TRP A 1032 12.59 -8.82 -3.22
CA TRP A 1032 12.20 -9.78 -2.18
C TRP A 1032 11.10 -10.76 -2.61
N VAL A 1033 10.06 -10.30 -3.32
CA VAL A 1033 9.02 -11.18 -3.88
C VAL A 1033 9.63 -12.30 -4.71
N VAL A 1034 10.59 -11.99 -5.59
CA VAL A 1034 11.17 -12.98 -6.49
C VAL A 1034 12.19 -13.90 -5.79
N LEU A 1035 12.77 -13.49 -4.65
CA LEU A 1035 13.53 -14.39 -3.78
C LEU A 1035 12.60 -15.44 -3.12
N GLU A 1036 11.42 -15.05 -2.63
CA GLU A 1036 10.43 -16.03 -2.13
C GLU A 1036 9.88 -16.93 -3.25
N VAL A 1037 9.68 -16.40 -4.47
CA VAL A 1037 9.34 -17.21 -5.66
C VAL A 1037 10.44 -18.22 -6.00
N ILE A 1038 11.72 -17.87 -5.89
CA ILE A 1038 12.82 -18.83 -6.08
C ILE A 1038 12.70 -19.98 -5.07
N LYS A 1039 12.38 -19.71 -3.80
CA LYS A 1039 12.16 -20.75 -2.77
C LYS A 1039 10.97 -21.66 -3.08
N LEU A 1040 9.86 -21.07 -3.54
CA LEU A 1040 8.67 -21.80 -4.00
C LEU A 1040 9.00 -22.72 -5.18
N ILE A 1041 9.70 -22.21 -6.20
CA ILE A 1041 10.09 -22.99 -7.38
C ILE A 1041 11.16 -24.03 -7.01
N MET A 1042 12.05 -23.76 -6.05
CA MET A 1042 12.97 -24.77 -5.50
C MET A 1042 12.19 -25.95 -4.93
N GLY A 1043 11.12 -25.65 -4.19
CA GLY A 1043 10.20 -26.61 -3.60
C GLY A 1043 10.43 -26.85 -2.11
N HIS A 1044 10.98 -25.85 -1.40
CA HIS A 1044 11.16 -25.92 0.05
C HIS A 1044 9.83 -26.12 0.77
N LYS A 1045 9.86 -26.90 1.86
CA LYS A 1045 8.70 -27.18 2.73
C LYS A 1045 8.94 -26.87 4.19
N ASP A 1046 10.18 -26.52 4.53
CA ASP A 1046 10.50 -25.94 5.84
C ASP A 1046 10.00 -24.50 5.87
N LEU A 1047 9.30 -24.15 6.96
CA LEU A 1047 8.74 -22.83 7.18
C LEU A 1047 9.86 -21.80 7.41
N SER A 1048 10.97 -22.20 8.03
CA SER A 1048 12.09 -21.30 8.41
C SER A 1048 12.81 -20.69 7.21
N LYS A 1049 12.72 -21.33 6.03
CA LYS A 1049 13.26 -20.81 4.76
C LYS A 1049 12.49 -19.58 4.27
N PHE A 1050 11.18 -19.53 4.51
CA PHE A 1050 10.31 -18.48 3.98
C PHE A 1050 10.38 -17.22 4.85
N LYS A 1051 10.25 -16.05 4.22
CA LYS A 1051 10.37 -14.75 4.89
C LYS A 1051 9.28 -13.78 4.42
N ASN A 1052 8.43 -13.36 5.35
CA ASN A 1052 7.63 -12.15 5.17
C ASN A 1052 8.55 -10.94 5.44
N GLY A 1053 8.69 -10.04 4.46
CA GLY A 1053 9.62 -8.91 4.53
C GLY A 1053 8.89 -7.58 4.78
N PHE A 1054 9.48 -6.70 5.57
CA PHE A 1054 8.93 -5.39 5.92
C PHE A 1054 10.01 -4.30 5.86
N ALA A 1055 9.70 -3.18 5.22
CA ALA A 1055 10.60 -2.03 5.09
C ALA A 1055 9.88 -0.72 5.39
N ASN A 1056 10.63 0.25 5.93
CA ASN A 1056 10.30 1.67 5.78
C ASN A 1056 11.59 2.44 5.49
N LEU A 1057 11.84 2.77 4.22
CA LEU A 1057 13.08 3.43 3.80
C LEU A 1057 13.17 4.92 4.18
N ALA A 1058 12.13 5.50 4.80
CA ALA A 1058 12.25 6.80 5.46
C ALA A 1058 13.07 6.71 6.76
N LEU A 1059 13.16 5.51 7.31
CA LEU A 1059 14.02 5.12 8.41
C LEU A 1059 15.13 4.20 7.87
N PRO A 1060 16.20 3.93 8.63
CA PRO A 1060 17.01 2.74 8.44
C PRO A 1060 16.24 1.52 9.02
N PHE A 1061 15.12 1.14 8.40
CA PHE A 1061 14.29 0.02 8.86
C PHE A 1061 14.00 -1.00 7.75
N VAL A 1062 14.56 -2.20 7.95
CA VAL A 1062 14.29 -3.44 7.23
C VAL A 1062 14.19 -4.55 8.28
N THR A 1063 13.20 -5.42 8.18
CA THR A 1063 13.09 -6.63 9.01
C THR A 1063 12.37 -7.74 8.27
N PHE A 1064 12.52 -8.98 8.73
CA PHE A 1064 11.82 -10.14 8.23
C PHE A 1064 11.22 -10.95 9.37
N SER A 1065 10.12 -11.65 9.11
CA SER A 1065 9.58 -12.68 9.99
C SER A 1065 9.36 -13.98 9.23
N GLU A 1066 9.37 -15.10 9.95
CA GLU A 1066 8.77 -16.34 9.46
C GLU A 1066 7.26 -16.09 9.18
N PRO A 1067 6.67 -16.64 8.11
CA PRO A 1067 5.22 -16.63 7.91
C PRO A 1067 4.53 -17.48 8.97
N LYS A 1068 3.30 -17.14 9.41
CA LYS A 1068 2.60 -18.03 10.35
C LYS A 1068 2.18 -19.32 9.63
N ARG A 1069 2.30 -20.43 10.34
CA ARG A 1069 1.70 -21.72 9.96
C ARG A 1069 0.17 -21.59 9.88
N ALA A 1070 -0.46 -22.34 8.98
CA ALA A 1070 -1.93 -22.45 8.92
C ALA A 1070 -2.48 -22.93 10.27
N GLU A 1071 -3.59 -22.33 10.73
CA GLU A 1071 -4.30 -22.82 11.91
C GLU A 1071 -4.83 -24.25 11.67
N SER A 1072 -4.75 -25.09 12.69
CA SER A 1072 -5.02 -26.53 12.62
C SER A 1072 -6.17 -26.90 13.54
N ASN A 1073 -7.35 -27.10 12.94
CA ASN A 1073 -8.56 -27.53 13.59
C ASN A 1073 -8.65 -29.06 13.63
N THR A 1074 -9.58 -29.61 14.43
CA THR A 1074 -9.73 -31.06 14.63
C THR A 1074 -11.19 -31.48 14.71
N TYR A 1075 -11.57 -32.57 14.04
CA TYR A 1075 -12.84 -33.26 14.27
C TYR A 1075 -12.59 -34.78 14.30
N TYR A 1076 -13.07 -35.46 15.36
CA TYR A 1076 -12.55 -36.77 15.77
C TYR A 1076 -10.99 -36.75 15.79
N ASP A 1077 -10.35 -37.84 15.35
CA ASP A 1077 -8.89 -37.95 15.18
C ASP A 1077 -8.34 -37.25 13.92
N LYS A 1078 -9.14 -36.47 13.18
CA LYS A 1078 -8.72 -35.82 11.92
C LYS A 1078 -8.33 -34.36 12.13
N ASN A 1079 -7.05 -34.06 11.94
CA ASN A 1079 -6.55 -32.68 11.82
C ASN A 1079 -6.90 -32.09 10.44
N TRP A 1080 -7.22 -30.80 10.36
CA TRP A 1080 -7.44 -30.08 9.10
C TRP A 1080 -7.06 -28.59 9.19
N THR A 1081 -6.81 -27.97 8.03
CA THR A 1081 -6.42 -26.57 7.86
C THR A 1081 -7.21 -25.90 6.74
N LEU A 1082 -7.08 -24.58 6.55
CA LEU A 1082 -7.72 -23.84 5.44
C LEU A 1082 -7.42 -24.38 4.02
N TRP A 1083 -6.40 -25.22 3.87
CA TRP A 1083 -6.00 -25.84 2.60
C TRP A 1083 -6.72 -27.18 2.31
N ASP A 1084 -7.33 -27.76 3.33
CA ASP A 1084 -8.06 -29.02 3.28
C ASP A 1084 -9.51 -28.80 2.85
N ARG A 1085 -10.11 -29.83 2.25
CA ARG A 1085 -11.50 -29.82 1.77
C ARG A 1085 -12.01 -31.24 1.57
N PHE A 1086 -13.32 -31.42 1.56
CA PHE A 1086 -13.91 -32.65 1.04
C PHE A 1086 -14.03 -32.56 -0.48
N GLU A 1087 -13.38 -33.47 -1.21
CA GLU A 1087 -13.57 -33.63 -2.66
C GLU A 1087 -14.76 -34.60 -2.89
N VAL A 1088 -15.83 -34.11 -3.51
CA VAL A 1088 -17.05 -34.90 -3.80
C VAL A 1088 -17.31 -34.90 -5.31
N PRO A 1089 -17.00 -36.00 -6.03
CA PRO A 1089 -17.12 -36.04 -7.48
C PRO A 1089 -18.47 -36.55 -7.98
N GLY A 1090 -19.01 -35.91 -9.01
CA GLY A 1090 -20.19 -36.36 -9.76
C GLY A 1090 -21.52 -35.83 -9.22
N GLU A 1091 -22.58 -35.97 -10.02
CA GLU A 1091 -23.90 -35.47 -9.65
C GLU A 1091 -24.62 -36.42 -8.67
N MET A 1092 -24.86 -35.95 -7.45
CA MET A 1092 -25.66 -36.58 -6.40
C MET A 1092 -26.98 -35.83 -6.21
N THR A 1093 -28.03 -36.51 -5.76
CA THR A 1093 -29.17 -35.84 -5.13
C THR A 1093 -28.80 -35.27 -3.77
N LEU A 1094 -29.58 -34.31 -3.26
CA LEU A 1094 -29.38 -33.77 -1.91
C LEU A 1094 -29.47 -34.87 -0.83
N GLN A 1095 -30.36 -35.86 -0.99
CA GLN A 1095 -30.42 -37.00 -0.06
C GLN A 1095 -29.12 -37.83 -0.11
N GLU A 1096 -28.62 -38.16 -1.31
CA GLU A 1096 -27.37 -38.93 -1.46
C GLU A 1096 -26.15 -38.16 -0.91
N PHE A 1097 -26.13 -36.83 -1.04
CA PHE A 1097 -25.09 -35.97 -0.46
C PHE A 1097 -25.12 -35.98 1.08
N LEU A 1098 -26.31 -35.88 1.70
CA LEU A 1098 -26.45 -35.99 3.16
C LEU A 1098 -26.07 -37.40 3.65
N ASP A 1099 -26.56 -38.44 2.97
CA ASP A 1099 -26.25 -39.85 3.23
C ASP A 1099 -24.74 -40.15 3.08
N TYR A 1100 -24.05 -39.49 2.15
CA TYR A 1100 -22.60 -39.64 1.95
C TYR A 1100 -21.82 -39.17 3.18
N PHE A 1101 -22.11 -37.97 3.70
CA PHE A 1101 -21.43 -37.46 4.89
C PHE A 1101 -21.75 -38.30 6.14
N GLU A 1102 -23.03 -38.63 6.37
CA GLU A 1102 -23.45 -39.41 7.54
C GLU A 1102 -22.87 -40.84 7.55
N LYS A 1103 -22.72 -41.49 6.38
CA LYS A 1103 -22.23 -42.89 6.29
C LYS A 1103 -20.73 -43.04 6.07
N LYS A 1104 -20.07 -42.11 5.37
CA LYS A 1104 -18.64 -42.22 5.01
C LYS A 1104 -17.74 -41.38 5.91
N GLU A 1105 -18.13 -40.12 6.15
CA GLU A 1105 -17.33 -39.21 6.99
C GLU A 1105 -17.78 -39.22 8.46
N LYS A 1106 -18.90 -39.91 8.77
CA LYS A 1106 -19.62 -39.96 10.07
C LYS A 1106 -20.30 -38.65 10.49
N LEU A 1107 -20.24 -37.63 9.65
CA LEU A 1107 -20.71 -36.28 9.93
C LEU A 1107 -22.19 -36.11 9.54
N LYS A 1108 -23.02 -35.71 10.50
CA LYS A 1108 -24.44 -35.47 10.29
C LYS A 1108 -24.69 -33.99 9.95
N ILE A 1109 -24.75 -33.66 8.67
CA ILE A 1109 -25.00 -32.29 8.19
C ILE A 1109 -26.31 -31.73 8.76
N THR A 1110 -26.21 -30.60 9.48
CA THR A 1110 -27.33 -29.85 10.06
C THR A 1110 -27.65 -28.58 9.28
N MET A 1111 -26.69 -28.01 8.56
CA MET A 1111 -26.89 -26.91 7.61
C MET A 1111 -25.93 -27.02 6.43
N LEU A 1112 -26.39 -26.62 5.24
CA LEU A 1112 -25.64 -26.68 3.98
C LEU A 1112 -25.98 -25.46 3.12
N SER A 1113 -24.96 -24.72 2.67
CA SER A 1113 -25.13 -23.49 1.88
C SER A 1113 -24.17 -23.40 0.69
N GLN A 1114 -24.52 -22.53 -0.26
CA GLN A 1114 -23.68 -22.12 -1.39
C GLN A 1114 -23.57 -20.59 -1.35
N GLY A 1115 -22.47 -20.08 -0.80
CA GLY A 1115 -22.37 -18.67 -0.38
C GLY A 1115 -23.56 -18.27 0.50
N ILE A 1116 -24.25 -17.18 0.13
CA ILE A 1116 -25.45 -16.70 0.85
C ILE A 1116 -26.72 -17.57 0.67
N SER A 1117 -26.66 -18.68 -0.08
CA SER A 1117 -27.83 -19.49 -0.44
C SER A 1117 -27.95 -20.74 0.43
N MET A 1118 -28.86 -20.75 1.42
CA MET A 1118 -29.12 -21.92 2.27
C MET A 1118 -29.87 -23.03 1.51
N LEU A 1119 -29.15 -24.09 1.15
CA LEU A 1119 -29.65 -25.23 0.36
C LEU A 1119 -30.45 -26.21 1.23
N TYR A 1120 -29.99 -26.47 2.44
CA TYR A 1120 -30.62 -27.36 3.42
C TYR A 1120 -30.35 -26.90 4.86
N SER A 1121 -31.29 -27.16 5.75
CA SER A 1121 -31.08 -27.09 7.21
C SER A 1121 -32.07 -27.99 7.95
N PHE A 1122 -31.70 -28.46 9.15
CA PHE A 1122 -32.54 -29.35 9.95
C PHE A 1122 -33.89 -28.72 10.38
N PHE A 1123 -33.93 -27.39 10.51
CA PHE A 1123 -35.12 -26.61 10.86
C PHE A 1123 -35.98 -26.22 9.64
N MET A 1124 -35.63 -26.64 8.42
CA MET A 1124 -36.37 -26.31 7.22
C MET A 1124 -37.79 -26.93 7.23
N PRO A 1125 -38.85 -26.19 6.84
CA PRO A 1125 -40.21 -26.73 6.80
C PRO A 1125 -40.30 -28.02 5.98
N LYS A 1126 -40.91 -29.07 6.55
CA LYS A 1126 -40.87 -30.44 6.00
C LYS A 1126 -41.26 -30.55 4.52
N ALA A 1127 -42.22 -29.75 4.05
CA ALA A 1127 -42.59 -29.68 2.64
C ALA A 1127 -41.42 -29.20 1.75
N LYS A 1128 -40.80 -28.05 2.07
CA LYS A 1128 -39.63 -27.52 1.35
C LYS A 1128 -38.42 -28.45 1.40
N CYS A 1129 -38.28 -29.22 2.48
CA CYS A 1129 -37.24 -30.24 2.58
C CYS A 1129 -37.52 -31.41 1.61
N ALA A 1130 -38.72 -31.99 1.67
CA ALA A 1130 -39.15 -33.08 0.78
C ALA A 1130 -39.13 -32.70 -0.72
N GLU A 1131 -39.38 -31.44 -1.06
CA GLU A 1131 -39.23 -30.90 -2.42
C GLU A 1131 -37.77 -30.84 -2.92
N ARG A 1132 -36.79 -30.77 -2.01
CA ARG A 1132 -35.35 -30.60 -2.34
C ARG A 1132 -34.56 -31.91 -2.28
N LEU A 1133 -34.84 -32.78 -1.31
CA LEU A 1133 -34.11 -34.04 -1.09
C LEU A 1133 -33.89 -34.91 -2.36
N PRO A 1134 -34.89 -35.12 -3.24
CA PRO A 1134 -34.71 -35.96 -4.44
C PRO A 1134 -34.14 -35.20 -5.65
N LEU A 1135 -33.77 -33.92 -5.52
CA LEU A 1135 -33.21 -33.13 -6.62
C LEU A 1135 -31.68 -33.26 -6.66
N PRO A 1136 -31.07 -33.31 -7.86
CA PRO A 1136 -29.63 -33.11 -8.04
C PRO A 1136 -29.14 -31.81 -7.39
N MET A 1137 -27.96 -31.81 -6.77
CA MET A 1137 -27.42 -30.63 -6.10
C MET A 1137 -27.31 -29.41 -7.03
N SER A 1138 -26.97 -29.61 -8.32
CA SER A 1138 -26.94 -28.53 -9.31
C SER A 1138 -28.31 -27.87 -9.53
N GLU A 1139 -29.40 -28.63 -9.42
CA GLU A 1139 -30.79 -28.14 -9.52
C GLU A 1139 -31.27 -27.51 -8.20
N VAL A 1140 -30.84 -28.03 -7.04
CA VAL A 1140 -31.10 -27.37 -5.73
C VAL A 1140 -30.45 -25.98 -5.72
N VAL A 1141 -29.16 -25.87 -6.07
CA VAL A 1141 -28.43 -24.59 -6.15
C VAL A 1141 -29.14 -23.62 -7.10
N ARG A 1142 -29.54 -24.08 -8.29
CA ARG A 1142 -30.26 -23.29 -9.30
C ARG A 1142 -31.59 -22.76 -8.78
N ARG A 1143 -32.41 -23.59 -8.13
CA ARG A 1143 -33.72 -23.20 -7.56
C ARG A 1143 -33.60 -22.24 -6.38
N VAL A 1144 -32.61 -22.43 -5.51
CA VAL A 1144 -32.45 -21.63 -4.29
C VAL A 1144 -31.80 -20.28 -4.57
N SER A 1145 -30.67 -20.27 -5.29
CA SER A 1145 -29.97 -19.02 -5.65
C SER A 1145 -30.72 -18.19 -6.70
N LYS A 1146 -31.63 -18.81 -7.45
CA LYS A 1146 -32.28 -18.28 -8.66
C LYS A 1146 -31.30 -17.87 -9.76
N LYS A 1147 -30.04 -18.34 -9.69
CA LYS A 1147 -29.01 -18.14 -10.71
C LYS A 1147 -28.86 -19.37 -11.59
N ARG A 1148 -28.38 -19.16 -12.81
CA ARG A 1148 -27.88 -20.23 -13.67
C ARG A 1148 -26.47 -20.62 -13.20
N ILE A 1149 -26.15 -21.91 -13.25
CA ILE A 1149 -24.77 -22.42 -13.20
C ILE A 1149 -24.20 -22.26 -14.61
N GLU A 1150 -23.07 -21.58 -14.74
CA GLU A 1150 -22.48 -21.20 -16.02
C GLU A 1150 -21.68 -22.35 -16.65
N PRO A 1151 -21.67 -22.52 -17.98
CA PRO A 1151 -21.05 -23.69 -18.64
C PRO A 1151 -19.53 -23.85 -18.45
N HIS A 1152 -18.85 -22.89 -17.82
CA HIS A 1152 -17.43 -22.90 -17.51
C HIS A 1152 -17.12 -23.25 -16.04
N GLU A 1153 -18.12 -23.26 -15.15
CA GLU A 1153 -17.96 -23.79 -13.80
C GLU A 1153 -17.71 -25.31 -13.89
N ARG A 1154 -16.77 -25.83 -13.08
CA ARG A 1154 -16.43 -27.26 -13.02
C ARG A 1154 -16.65 -27.85 -11.64
N SER A 1155 -16.60 -27.02 -10.60
CA SER A 1155 -17.02 -27.40 -9.26
C SER A 1155 -17.77 -26.27 -8.55
N LEU A 1156 -18.54 -26.65 -7.54
CA LEU A 1156 -19.25 -25.77 -6.63
C LEU A 1156 -18.62 -25.86 -5.24
N VAL A 1157 -18.51 -24.73 -4.55
CA VAL A 1157 -18.12 -24.68 -3.14
C VAL A 1157 -19.39 -24.72 -2.28
N PHE A 1158 -19.43 -25.64 -1.32
CA PHE A 1158 -20.46 -25.68 -0.28
C PHE A 1158 -19.83 -25.56 1.11
N GLU A 1159 -20.45 -24.72 1.95
CA GLU A 1159 -20.17 -24.68 3.38
C GLU A 1159 -21.17 -25.59 4.11
N ILE A 1160 -20.69 -26.29 5.14
CA ILE A 1160 -21.50 -27.20 5.95
C ILE A 1160 -21.32 -26.91 7.45
N CYS A 1161 -22.42 -26.98 8.19
CA CYS A 1161 -22.40 -27.24 9.63
C CYS A 1161 -22.90 -28.67 9.83
N CYS A 1162 -22.27 -29.41 10.74
CA CYS A 1162 -22.57 -30.82 10.96
C CYS A 1162 -22.26 -31.22 12.39
N ASN A 1163 -23.06 -32.16 12.89
CA ASN A 1163 -22.82 -32.77 14.18
C ASN A 1163 -22.03 -34.07 14.02
N ASP A 1164 -21.30 -34.45 15.06
CA ASP A 1164 -20.52 -35.67 15.12
C ASP A 1164 -21.37 -36.92 15.48
N GLU A 1165 -20.73 -38.00 15.94
CA GLU A 1165 -21.46 -39.22 16.35
C GLU A 1165 -22.07 -39.14 17.76
N GLU A 1166 -21.60 -38.22 18.62
CA GLU A 1166 -22.19 -37.97 19.95
C GLU A 1166 -23.33 -36.95 19.88
N GLY A 1167 -23.34 -36.13 18.83
CA GLY A 1167 -24.36 -35.13 18.53
C GLY A 1167 -23.91 -33.69 18.81
N GLU A 1168 -22.63 -33.45 19.03
CA GLU A 1168 -22.07 -32.10 19.21
C GLU A 1168 -21.75 -31.46 17.85
N ASP A 1169 -21.90 -30.13 17.73
CA ASP A 1169 -21.66 -29.39 16.48
C ASP A 1169 -20.15 -29.16 16.27
N VAL A 1170 -19.62 -29.53 15.10
CA VAL A 1170 -18.16 -29.55 14.83
C VAL A 1170 -17.80 -28.77 13.57
N GLU A 1171 -16.70 -28.00 13.64
CA GLU A 1171 -16.15 -27.28 12.50
C GLU A 1171 -15.30 -28.20 11.61
N VAL A 1172 -15.61 -28.21 10.31
CA VAL A 1172 -15.03 -29.13 9.34
C VAL A 1172 -14.67 -28.40 8.04
N PRO A 1173 -13.80 -28.96 7.18
CA PRO A 1173 -13.46 -28.36 5.90
C PRO A 1173 -14.67 -28.11 4.99
N TYR A 1174 -14.59 -27.09 4.14
CA TYR A 1174 -15.55 -26.86 3.06
C TYR A 1174 -15.57 -28.03 2.06
N VAL A 1175 -16.64 -28.10 1.27
CA VAL A 1175 -16.83 -29.14 0.24
C VAL A 1175 -16.58 -28.55 -1.15
N ARG A 1176 -15.73 -29.20 -1.95
CA ARG A 1176 -15.67 -29.02 -3.40
C ARG A 1176 -16.46 -30.13 -4.07
N TYR A 1177 -17.60 -29.74 -4.61
CA TYR A 1177 -18.52 -30.63 -5.33
C TYR A 1177 -18.27 -30.50 -6.83
N THR A 1178 -17.66 -31.51 -7.46
CA THR A 1178 -17.28 -31.48 -8.88
C THR A 1178 -18.45 -31.91 -9.76
N LEU A 1179 -18.84 -31.02 -10.68
CA LEU A 1179 -19.94 -31.22 -11.63
C LEU A 1179 -19.59 -32.30 -12.67
N PRO A 1180 -20.59 -33.00 -13.23
CA PRO A 1180 -20.40 -34.08 -14.21
C PRO A 1180 -20.00 -33.60 -15.62
#